data_AF-A0AAU9TGK7-F1
#
_entry.id   AF-A0AAU9TGK7-F1
#
_cell.length_a   1.000
_cell.length_b   1.000
_cell.length_c   1.000
_cell.angle_alpha   90.00
_cell.angle_beta   90.00
_cell.angle_gamma   90.00
#
_symmetry.space_group_name_H-M   'P 1'
#
loop_
_entity.id
_entity.type
_entity.pdbx_description
1 polymer ?
#
loop_
_entity_poly.entity_id
_entity_poly.type
_entity_poly.pdbx_seq_one_letter_code
_entity_poly.pdbx_strand_id
1 'polypeptide(L)'
;MDNSAIQTLEAAAQVLMAPPNLVTSEQRHQAESVFLEFRSTKNPYQLCREILEKSTTDCVLFEGAGLIKTALIREWNMLSADDISSLREYLLSYLLRREVPTYLKEKLLQTIAVIIKRGSINDGGRERRALLDELEKIILSSTISQQKLACSLILAIMQEYAITVKSADVGLIWEVHFKLKKSFEGQDLKRIFRFTVGVLEQIVRSGHQPEGEQAALTKQLLTIVENILCWNHVSPLLSKRLIGAFEAIYESDTAPALRLSLNWRDTIIQPELIALFFEIHMYVRNNPDLLNSSLTCLVQLASLSGVVVSASNLKQQYLENYVNSFVRILGFIQPSEREMLGISQIYRRLVQFFTAPMIASTPPAFLQYLTQYTCHCIRGSVIEEGINDDTVWRESLNKFLHTWSSIVHDADGFSNETLMNPCIEIFNTYLQCRLAPPDGTRGHESSDGCNNDIRDDMEEDERQLHSNVLLTIGAIARKAPAHCCHVLHTLLTDRSKRLESNLQLMHMGKMQNINGGEQLVTLFEDLHWILMITGHFIALDCTEGETVTIPTELVEYSVAQNANVDASLRYLVGETTSTDNVDDILKLVGEILRISSYECAALEAGLAAAYSPELSATLSWLLKIWSNAYLTLQPPNCSEVLL
;
A
#
# COMPACT_ATOMS: atom_id res chain seq x y z
N MET A 1 9.73 48.45 29.02
CA MET A 1 8.28 48.54 29.31
C MET A 1 7.60 47.18 29.10
N ASP A 2 8.38 46.11 29.01
CA ASP A 2 8.00 44.88 28.31
C ASP A 2 7.50 43.76 29.22
N ASN A 3 7.86 43.77 30.51
CA ASN A 3 7.36 42.79 31.48
C ASN A 3 5.84 42.89 31.69
N SER A 4 5.24 44.08 31.51
CA SER A 4 3.79 44.24 31.60
C SER A 4 3.07 43.49 30.48
N ALA A 5 3.60 43.51 29.26
CA ALA A 5 2.98 42.85 28.10
C ALA A 5 3.02 41.32 28.25
N ILE A 6 4.14 40.78 28.73
CA ILE A 6 4.28 39.33 29.00
C ILE A 6 3.27 38.89 30.06
N GLN A 7 3.15 39.62 31.17
CA GLN A 7 2.19 39.31 32.23
C GLN A 7 0.74 39.35 31.74
N THR A 8 0.39 40.32 30.89
CA THR A 8 -0.95 40.39 30.28
C THR A 8 -1.23 39.18 29.39
N LEU A 9 -0.26 38.74 28.58
CA LEU A 9 -0.41 37.55 27.74
C LEU A 9 -0.50 36.27 28.57
N GLU A 10 0.29 36.15 29.64
CA GLU A 10 0.25 34.99 30.55
C GLU A 10 -1.09 34.92 31.29
N ALA A 11 -1.62 36.04 31.76
CA ALA A 11 -2.94 36.11 32.37
C ALA A 11 -4.04 35.72 31.36
N ALA A 12 -3.98 36.22 30.13
CA ALA A 12 -4.93 35.85 29.08
C ALA A 12 -4.83 34.35 28.72
N ALA A 13 -3.62 33.79 28.64
CA ALA A 13 -3.41 32.36 28.39
C ALA A 13 -4.05 31.49 29.48
N GLN A 14 -3.90 31.88 30.76
CA GLN A 14 -4.54 31.17 31.87
C GLN A 14 -6.06 31.15 31.75
N VAL A 15 -6.67 32.25 31.31
CA VAL A 15 -8.12 32.37 31.10
C VAL A 15 -8.59 31.49 29.91
N LEU A 16 -7.82 31.42 28.82
CA LEU A 16 -8.16 30.58 27.65
C LEU A 16 -8.02 29.09 27.93
N MET A 17 -6.96 28.70 28.64
CA MET A 17 -6.67 27.29 28.95
C MET A 17 -7.46 26.77 30.16
N ALA A 18 -8.13 27.65 30.90
CA ALA A 18 -8.95 27.25 32.02
C ALA A 18 -10.22 26.49 31.57
N PRO A 19 -10.69 25.51 32.38
CA PRO A 19 -11.92 24.77 32.11
C PRO A 19 -13.13 25.68 31.81
N PRO A 20 -14.01 25.29 30.86
CA PRO A 20 -15.13 26.12 30.41
C PRO A 20 -16.16 26.46 31.50
N ASN A 21 -16.19 25.71 32.60
CA ASN A 21 -17.04 25.96 33.77
C ASN A 21 -16.46 26.99 34.77
N LEU A 22 -15.19 27.38 34.63
CA LEU A 22 -14.50 28.29 35.55
C LEU A 22 -14.34 29.71 35.00
N VAL A 23 -14.66 29.93 33.73
CA VAL A 23 -14.45 31.21 33.05
C VAL A 23 -15.70 31.58 32.26
N THR A 24 -16.13 32.83 32.34
CA THR A 24 -17.29 33.30 31.57
C THR A 24 -16.95 33.45 30.09
N SER A 25 -17.97 33.38 29.23
CA SER A 25 -17.81 33.65 27.79
C SER A 25 -17.17 35.01 27.53
N GLU A 26 -17.54 36.03 28.31
CA GLU A 26 -16.99 37.38 28.20
C GLU A 26 -15.49 37.44 28.56
N GLN A 27 -15.08 36.78 29.65
CA GLN A 27 -13.66 36.71 30.04
C GLN A 27 -12.81 35.99 28.98
N ARG A 28 -13.34 34.91 28.40
CA ARG A 28 -12.67 34.23 27.28
C ARG A 28 -12.54 35.12 26.07
N HIS A 29 -13.61 35.82 25.69
CA HIS A 29 -13.57 36.73 24.55
C HIS A 29 -12.59 37.88 24.75
N GLN A 30 -12.49 38.44 25.97
CA GLN A 30 -11.49 39.44 26.32
C GLN A 30 -10.07 38.88 26.19
N ALA A 31 -9.82 37.66 26.68
CA ALA A 31 -8.52 37.00 26.54
C ALA A 31 -8.16 36.68 25.07
N GLU A 32 -9.12 36.28 24.25
CA GLU A 32 -8.93 36.11 22.80
C GLU A 32 -8.55 37.43 22.13
N SER A 33 -9.22 38.53 22.50
CA SER A 33 -8.93 39.87 21.98
C SER A 33 -7.48 40.29 22.23
N VAL A 34 -6.93 39.99 23.41
CA VAL A 34 -5.52 40.25 23.75
C VAL A 34 -4.58 39.53 22.77
N PHE A 35 -4.83 38.26 22.44
CA PHE A 35 -4.01 37.53 21.47
C PHE A 35 -4.22 38.01 20.03
N LEU A 36 -5.43 38.45 19.67
CA LEU A 36 -5.68 39.08 18.37
C LEU A 36 -4.90 40.38 18.21
N GLU A 37 -4.90 41.24 19.24
CA GLU A 37 -4.11 42.47 19.26
C GLU A 37 -2.61 42.14 19.17
N PHE A 38 -2.14 41.18 19.98
CA PHE A 38 -0.76 40.71 19.95
C PHE A 38 -0.35 40.25 18.55
N ARG A 39 -1.16 39.43 17.87
CA ARG A 39 -0.89 38.96 16.50
C ARG A 39 -0.83 40.10 15.46
N SER A 40 -1.46 41.23 15.74
CA SER A 40 -1.44 42.42 14.88
C SER A 40 -0.22 43.33 15.09
N THR A 41 0.59 43.08 16.13
CA THR A 41 1.77 43.89 16.48
C THR A 41 2.74 44.02 15.30
N LYS A 42 3.18 45.25 15.01
CA LYS A 42 4.18 45.56 13.98
C LYS A 42 5.59 45.52 14.58
N ASN A 43 6.57 45.04 13.81
CA ASN A 43 7.95 44.87 14.28
C ASN A 43 8.04 44.12 15.65
N PRO A 44 7.45 42.92 15.79
CA PRO A 44 7.32 42.25 17.08
C PRO A 44 8.60 41.51 17.54
N TYR A 45 9.70 41.56 16.77
CA TYR A 45 10.84 40.66 16.96
C TYR A 45 11.49 40.79 18.35
N GLN A 46 11.72 42.01 18.83
CA GLN A 46 12.31 42.21 20.17
C GLN A 46 11.38 41.71 21.28
N LEU A 47 10.10 42.03 21.21
CA LEU A 47 9.09 41.56 22.17
C LEU A 47 9.01 40.03 22.18
N CYS A 48 9.01 39.39 21.01
CA CYS A 48 8.95 37.93 20.91
C CYS A 48 10.24 37.26 21.40
N ARG A 49 11.42 37.86 21.20
CA ARG A 49 12.67 37.39 21.83
C ARG A 49 12.53 37.43 23.35
N GLU A 50 12.02 38.51 23.92
CA GLU A 50 11.82 38.60 25.36
C GLU A 50 10.79 37.59 25.89
N ILE A 51 9.71 37.33 25.16
CA ILE A 51 8.75 36.27 25.48
C ILE A 51 9.44 34.90 25.52
N LEU A 52 10.25 34.57 24.50
CA LEU A 52 10.96 33.29 24.42
C LEU A 52 11.99 33.11 25.55
N GLU A 53 12.63 34.18 26.00
CA GLU A 53 13.59 34.12 27.11
C GLU A 53 12.90 34.04 28.48
N LYS A 54 11.87 34.87 28.70
CA LYS A 54 11.33 35.15 30.05
C LYS A 54 10.06 34.37 30.39
N SER A 55 9.18 34.10 29.43
CA SER A 55 7.91 33.45 29.71
C SER A 55 8.10 31.97 30.02
N THR A 56 7.29 31.46 30.95
CA THR A 56 7.22 30.03 31.27
C THR A 56 5.90 29.40 30.82
N THR A 57 5.05 30.17 30.13
CA THR A 57 3.72 29.72 29.71
C THR A 57 3.75 29.21 28.27
N ASP A 58 3.51 27.91 28.08
CA ASP A 58 3.54 27.22 26.77
C ASP A 58 2.75 27.93 25.66
N CYS A 59 1.52 28.35 25.97
CA CYS A 59 0.66 29.07 25.03
C CYS A 59 1.29 30.39 24.56
N VAL A 60 1.89 31.16 25.47
CA VAL A 60 2.52 32.46 25.16
C VAL A 60 3.80 32.25 24.34
N LEU A 61 4.59 31.23 24.67
CA LEU A 61 5.77 30.83 23.88
C LEU A 61 5.37 30.42 22.45
N PHE A 62 4.30 29.63 22.31
CA PHE A 62 3.78 29.20 21.00
C PHE A 62 3.28 30.37 20.15
N GLU A 63 2.54 31.30 20.75
CA GLU A 63 2.04 32.50 20.08
C GLU A 63 3.19 33.43 19.70
N GLY A 64 4.18 33.64 20.58
CA GLY A 64 5.38 34.42 20.29
C GLY A 64 6.17 33.85 19.11
N ALA A 65 6.44 32.54 19.12
CA ALA A 65 7.08 31.87 17.99
C ALA A 65 6.27 31.97 16.69
N GLY A 66 4.94 31.86 16.78
CA GLY A 66 4.03 32.03 15.64
C GLY A 66 4.06 33.45 15.07
N LEU A 67 4.07 34.46 15.93
CA LEU A 67 4.11 35.87 15.55
C LEU A 67 5.43 36.23 14.86
N ILE A 68 6.56 35.67 15.30
CA ILE A 68 7.84 35.85 14.59
C ILE A 68 7.69 35.40 13.13
N LYS A 69 7.13 34.21 12.87
CA LYS A 69 6.93 33.69 11.52
C LYS A 69 6.01 34.59 10.68
N THR A 70 4.83 34.92 11.20
CA THR A 70 3.83 35.70 10.44
C THR A 70 4.30 37.14 10.19
N ALA A 71 4.95 37.78 11.16
CA ALA A 71 5.52 39.11 11.00
C ALA A 71 6.68 39.11 10.01
N LEU A 72 7.58 38.10 10.09
CA LEU A 72 8.69 37.95 9.16
C LEU A 72 8.22 37.89 7.70
N ILE A 73 7.14 37.15 7.42
CA ILE A 73 6.59 37.05 6.07
C ILE A 73 5.97 38.38 5.62
N ARG A 74 5.20 39.02 6.52
CA ARG A 74 4.51 40.29 6.26
C ARG A 74 5.49 41.44 6.01
N GLU A 75 6.59 41.47 6.76
CA GLU A 75 7.53 42.60 6.83
C GLU A 75 8.86 42.32 6.12
N TRP A 76 9.00 41.19 5.41
CA TRP A 76 10.26 40.73 4.81
C TRP A 76 11.03 41.82 4.05
N ASN A 77 10.32 42.59 3.20
CA ASN A 77 10.93 43.63 2.36
C ASN A 77 11.33 44.90 3.15
N MET A 78 10.94 45.00 4.43
CA MET A 78 11.26 46.12 5.32
C MET A 78 12.47 45.81 6.22
N LEU A 79 12.88 44.55 6.32
CA LEU A 79 13.99 44.11 7.16
C LEU A 79 15.32 44.22 6.41
N SER A 80 16.38 44.63 7.13
CA SER A 80 17.74 44.60 6.58
C SER A 80 18.27 43.16 6.54
N ALA A 81 19.29 42.91 5.69
CA ALA A 81 19.96 41.61 5.64
C ALA A 81 20.60 41.22 6.99
N ASP A 82 21.09 42.22 7.72
CA ASP A 82 21.70 42.04 9.05
C ASP A 82 20.65 41.64 10.10
N ASP A 83 19.46 42.25 10.07
CA ASP A 83 18.37 41.90 10.99
C ASP A 83 17.87 40.48 10.76
N ILE A 84 17.73 40.07 9.49
CA ILE A 84 17.32 38.72 9.11
C ILE A 84 18.37 37.69 9.58
N SER A 85 19.66 37.98 9.35
CA SER A 85 20.76 37.11 9.76
C SER A 85 20.83 36.98 11.29
N SER A 86 20.74 38.11 12.00
CA SER A 86 20.70 38.18 13.46
C SER A 86 19.52 37.40 14.05
N LEU A 87 18.33 37.49 13.43
CA LEU A 87 17.17 36.71 13.85
C LEU A 87 17.39 35.21 13.67
N ARG A 88 17.90 34.78 12.50
CA ARG A 88 18.21 33.37 12.26
C ARG A 88 19.21 32.82 13.29
N GLU A 89 20.30 33.53 13.52
CA GLU A 89 21.34 33.13 14.48
C GLU A 89 20.81 33.07 15.92
N TYR A 90 19.95 34.02 16.29
CA TYR A 90 19.28 34.00 17.59
C TYR A 90 18.41 32.75 17.75
N LEU A 91 17.54 32.45 16.77
CA LEU A 91 16.64 31.30 16.84
C LEU A 91 17.41 29.97 16.90
N LEU A 92 18.48 29.83 16.11
CA LEU A 92 19.37 28.68 16.16
C LEU A 92 20.06 28.54 17.52
N SER A 93 20.62 29.66 18.03
CA SER A 93 21.28 29.69 19.33
C SER A 93 20.32 29.34 20.47
N TYR A 94 19.08 29.80 20.39
CA TYR A 94 18.03 29.50 21.36
C TYR A 94 17.75 27.99 21.42
N LEU A 95 17.55 27.36 20.24
CA LEU A 95 17.31 25.91 20.14
C LEU A 95 18.52 25.06 20.56
N LEU A 96 19.74 25.56 20.41
CA LEU A 96 20.96 24.86 20.82
C LEU A 96 21.22 24.96 22.33
N ARG A 97 20.80 26.05 22.98
CA ARG A 97 21.07 26.32 24.40
C ARG A 97 19.98 25.79 25.33
N ARG A 98 18.75 25.67 24.85
CA ARG A 98 17.58 25.37 25.67
C ARG A 98 16.83 24.17 25.13
N GLU A 99 16.52 23.24 26.02
CA GLU A 99 15.59 22.16 25.70
C GLU A 99 14.17 22.73 25.71
N VAL A 100 13.46 22.56 24.59
CA VAL A 100 12.13 23.13 24.39
C VAL A 100 11.15 22.04 23.96
N PRO A 101 9.85 22.17 24.27
CA PRO A 101 8.83 21.22 23.83
C PRO A 101 8.81 21.04 22.31
N THR A 102 8.46 19.84 21.83
CA THR A 102 8.46 19.48 20.40
C THR A 102 7.65 20.46 19.55
N TYR A 103 6.46 20.85 20.00
CA TYR A 103 5.58 21.77 19.27
C TYR A 103 6.24 23.15 19.05
N LEU A 104 7.02 23.63 20.03
CA LEU A 104 7.71 24.93 19.96
C LEU A 104 8.95 24.80 19.07
N LYS A 105 9.70 23.71 19.24
CA LYS A 105 10.86 23.35 18.41
C LYS A 105 10.49 23.36 16.93
N GLU A 106 9.44 22.64 16.54
CA GLU A 106 8.95 22.56 15.16
C GLU A 106 8.60 23.93 14.60
N LYS A 107 7.92 24.78 15.38
CA LYS A 107 7.52 26.12 14.94
C LYS A 107 8.71 27.05 14.70
N LEU A 108 9.72 27.00 15.58
CA LEU A 108 10.95 27.78 15.44
C LEU A 108 11.80 27.27 14.26
N LEU A 109 11.93 25.95 14.11
CA LEU A 109 12.62 25.34 12.97
C LEU A 109 11.95 25.69 11.63
N GLN A 110 10.61 25.68 11.57
CA GLN A 110 9.86 26.13 10.40
C GLN A 110 10.14 27.61 10.09
N THR A 111 10.23 28.45 11.12
CA THR A 111 10.55 29.88 10.96
C THR A 111 11.94 30.06 10.35
N ILE A 112 12.93 29.31 10.85
CA ILE A 112 14.29 29.30 10.28
C ILE A 112 14.27 28.81 8.83
N ALA A 113 13.52 27.74 8.51
CA ALA A 113 13.37 27.23 7.16
C ALA A 113 12.76 28.28 6.20
N VAL A 114 11.76 29.05 6.66
CA VAL A 114 11.17 30.18 5.91
C VAL A 114 12.21 31.26 5.63
N ILE A 115 13.03 31.65 6.62
CA ILE A 115 14.13 32.60 6.43
C ILE A 115 15.07 32.11 5.31
N ILE A 116 15.48 30.84 5.36
CA ILE A 116 16.41 30.25 4.39
C ILE A 116 15.81 30.23 2.98
N LYS A 117 14.56 29.79 2.85
CA LYS A 117 13.88 29.72 1.55
C LYS A 117 13.67 31.10 0.93
N ARG A 118 13.20 32.08 1.71
CA ARG A 118 13.03 33.45 1.20
C ARG A 118 14.38 34.11 0.89
N GLY A 119 15.39 33.91 1.73
CA GLY A 119 16.77 34.38 1.46
C GLY A 119 17.35 33.84 0.15
N SER A 120 17.01 32.57 -0.17
CA SER A 120 17.47 31.89 -1.38
C SER A 120 17.03 32.54 -2.71
N ILE A 121 16.03 33.43 -2.67
CA ILE A 121 15.62 34.25 -3.82
C ILE A 121 16.71 35.26 -4.19
N ASN A 122 17.36 35.84 -3.18
CA ASN A 122 18.29 36.95 -3.34
C ASN A 122 19.72 36.48 -3.59
N ASP A 123 20.15 35.42 -2.91
CA ASP A 123 21.54 34.95 -2.94
C ASP A 123 21.76 33.69 -3.78
N GLY A 124 20.70 33.16 -4.41
CA GLY A 124 20.73 31.92 -5.20
C GLY A 124 20.98 30.66 -4.35
N GLY A 125 20.66 30.68 -3.06
CA GLY A 125 20.84 29.55 -2.13
C GLY A 125 22.29 29.36 -1.68
N ARG A 126 23.11 30.41 -1.62
CA ARG A 126 24.49 30.33 -1.10
C ARG A 126 24.48 30.07 0.41
N GLU A 127 23.72 30.83 1.18
CA GLU A 127 23.62 30.67 2.63
C GLU A 127 22.98 29.33 3.01
N ARG A 128 21.99 28.87 2.24
CA ARG A 128 21.41 27.53 2.41
C ARG A 128 22.49 26.46 2.35
N ARG A 129 23.39 26.53 1.36
CA ARG A 129 24.47 25.55 1.19
C ARG A 129 25.48 25.62 2.32
N ALA A 130 25.87 26.82 2.73
CA ALA A 130 26.77 27.02 3.87
C ALA A 130 26.17 26.43 5.16
N LEU A 131 24.88 26.67 5.43
CA LEU A 131 24.20 26.06 6.56
C LEU A 131 24.17 24.54 6.46
N LEU A 132 23.89 23.96 5.28
CA LEU A 132 23.95 22.52 5.09
C LEU A 132 25.37 21.96 5.32
N ASP A 133 26.43 22.69 4.96
CA ASP A 133 27.83 22.33 5.29
C ASP A 133 28.05 22.24 6.81
N GLU A 134 27.49 23.18 7.57
CA GLU A 134 27.60 23.21 9.03
C GLU A 134 26.78 22.09 9.68
N LEU A 135 25.55 21.86 9.21
CA LEU A 135 24.68 20.81 9.71
C LEU A 135 25.27 19.42 9.43
N GLU A 136 25.88 19.20 8.26
CA GLU A 136 26.60 17.97 7.95
C GLU A 136 27.73 17.71 8.95
N LYS A 137 28.54 18.74 9.27
CA LYS A 137 29.60 18.62 10.29
C LYS A 137 29.05 18.30 11.68
N ILE A 138 27.95 18.95 12.08
CA ILE A 138 27.28 18.68 13.37
C ILE A 138 26.80 17.23 13.41
N ILE A 139 26.13 16.75 12.35
CA ILE A 139 25.64 15.38 12.29
C ILE A 139 26.79 14.37 12.40
N LEU A 140 27.95 14.66 11.82
CA LEU A 140 29.09 13.74 11.82
C LEU A 140 29.92 13.74 13.13
N SER A 141 29.91 14.83 13.91
CA SER A 141 30.92 15.02 14.98
C SER A 141 30.39 15.50 16.33
N SER A 142 29.09 15.80 16.45
CA SER A 142 28.49 16.36 17.66
C SER A 142 27.76 15.31 18.52
N THR A 143 27.21 15.76 19.65
CA THR A 143 26.39 14.92 20.54
C THR A 143 25.07 14.52 19.89
N ILE A 144 24.47 13.39 20.30
CA ILE A 144 23.21 12.89 19.72
C ILE A 144 22.09 13.95 19.76
N SER A 145 21.99 14.73 20.84
CA SER A 145 21.01 15.83 20.93
C SER A 145 21.22 16.90 19.84
N GLN A 146 22.46 17.30 19.58
CA GLN A 146 22.80 18.25 18.51
C GLN A 146 22.59 17.65 17.13
N GLN A 147 22.95 16.38 16.92
CA GLN A 147 22.68 15.65 15.67
C GLN A 147 21.18 15.60 15.37
N LYS A 148 20.35 15.31 16.39
CA LYS A 148 18.88 15.30 16.27
C LYS A 148 18.31 16.68 15.93
N LEU A 149 18.82 17.74 16.55
CA LEU A 149 18.42 19.10 16.20
C LEU A 149 18.78 19.45 14.76
N ALA A 150 19.99 19.10 14.31
CA ALA A 150 20.42 19.30 12.92
C ALA A 150 19.54 18.52 11.93
N CYS A 151 19.21 17.25 12.22
CA CYS A 151 18.28 16.46 11.41
C CYS A 151 16.89 17.10 11.35
N SER A 152 16.39 17.58 12.49
CA SER A 152 15.08 18.27 12.57
C SER A 152 15.07 19.55 11.72
N LEU A 153 16.18 20.30 11.68
CA LEU A 153 16.30 21.48 10.84
C LEU A 153 16.37 21.14 9.35
N ILE A 154 17.10 20.08 8.97
CA ILE A 154 17.11 19.57 7.59
C ILE A 154 15.70 19.19 7.15
N LEU A 155 14.95 18.46 7.99
CA LEU A 155 13.56 18.09 7.72
C LEU A 155 12.66 19.32 7.52
N ALA A 156 12.78 20.32 8.40
CA ALA A 156 12.03 21.58 8.26
C ALA A 156 12.37 22.32 6.96
N ILE A 157 13.65 22.37 6.58
CA ILE A 157 14.09 22.96 5.29
C ILE A 157 13.49 22.16 4.13
N MET A 158 13.60 20.83 4.14
CA MET A 158 13.04 19.98 3.09
C MET A 158 11.53 20.17 2.95
N GLN A 159 10.79 20.13 4.05
CA GLN A 159 9.33 20.35 4.05
C GLN A 159 8.98 21.72 3.47
N GLU A 160 9.70 22.76 3.89
CA GLU A 160 9.49 24.11 3.38
C GLU A 160 9.74 24.16 1.86
N TYR A 161 10.79 23.53 1.33
CA TYR A 161 11.04 23.47 -0.12
C TYR A 161 10.09 22.55 -0.91
N ALA A 162 9.46 21.57 -0.27
CA ALA A 162 8.47 20.68 -0.90
C ALA A 162 7.16 21.42 -1.23
N ILE A 163 6.77 22.40 -0.40
CA ILE A 163 5.53 23.17 -0.54
C ILE A 163 5.58 24.09 -1.77
N THR A 164 4.68 23.83 -2.72
CA THR A 164 4.51 24.61 -3.96
C THR A 164 3.15 25.28 -4.11
N VAL A 165 2.08 24.75 -3.49
CA VAL A 165 0.68 25.16 -3.77
C VAL A 165 -0.04 25.82 -2.59
N LYS A 166 0.22 25.43 -1.34
CA LYS A 166 -0.37 26.07 -0.13
C LYS A 166 0.27 27.44 0.21
N SER A 167 0.52 28.25 -0.82
CA SER A 167 1.42 29.42 -0.88
C SER A 167 1.01 30.64 -0.05
N ALA A 168 -0.12 30.61 0.67
CA ALA A 168 -0.51 31.70 1.56
C ALA A 168 0.48 31.88 2.74
N ASP A 169 1.15 30.81 3.15
CA ASP A 169 1.92 30.76 4.40
C ASP A 169 3.36 31.28 4.29
N VAL A 170 3.83 31.68 3.10
CA VAL A 170 5.22 32.13 2.91
C VAL A 170 5.28 33.44 2.13
N GLY A 171 4.16 33.97 1.63
CA GLY A 171 4.08 35.25 0.92
C GLY A 171 4.89 35.28 -0.39
N LEU A 172 4.96 34.16 -1.10
CA LEU A 172 5.61 34.04 -2.41
C LEU A 172 4.62 33.52 -3.45
N ILE A 173 4.80 33.94 -4.70
CA ILE A 173 4.00 33.42 -5.81
C ILE A 173 4.46 32.01 -6.20
N TRP A 174 3.55 31.21 -6.76
CA TRP A 174 3.79 29.83 -7.18
C TRP A 174 5.05 29.66 -8.07
N GLU A 175 5.25 30.56 -9.04
CA GLU A 175 6.41 30.47 -9.95
C GLU A 175 7.75 30.56 -9.22
N VAL A 176 7.81 31.32 -8.13
CA VAL A 176 8.99 31.45 -7.28
C VAL A 176 9.18 30.18 -6.46
N HIS A 177 8.12 29.64 -5.86
CA HIS A 177 8.14 28.35 -5.17
C HIS A 177 8.68 27.23 -6.06
N PHE A 178 8.17 27.15 -7.29
CA PHE A 178 8.59 26.16 -8.28
C PHE A 178 10.08 26.28 -8.64
N LYS A 179 10.57 27.51 -8.90
CA LYS A 179 11.99 27.77 -9.21
C LYS A 179 12.89 27.37 -8.04
N LEU A 180 12.51 27.72 -6.81
CA LEU A 180 13.26 27.38 -5.61
C LEU A 180 13.30 25.88 -5.36
N LYS A 181 12.17 25.18 -5.49
CA LYS A 181 12.09 23.71 -5.40
C LYS A 181 13.00 23.04 -6.41
N LYS A 182 12.91 23.43 -7.70
CA LYS A 182 13.77 22.90 -8.76
C LYS A 182 15.26 23.15 -8.50
N SER A 183 15.61 24.31 -7.97
CA SER A 183 16.99 24.63 -7.58
C SER A 183 17.47 23.74 -6.43
N PHE A 184 16.63 23.51 -5.42
CA PHE A 184 16.93 22.65 -4.27
C PHE A 184 17.10 21.18 -4.68
N GLU A 185 16.23 20.67 -5.54
CA GLU A 185 16.33 19.32 -6.13
C GLU A 185 17.65 19.12 -6.88
N GLY A 186 18.06 20.12 -7.66
CA GLY A 186 19.26 20.04 -8.50
C GLY A 186 20.58 20.17 -7.74
N GLN A 187 20.60 20.90 -6.61
CA GLN A 187 21.84 21.29 -5.93
C GLN A 187 22.04 20.64 -4.56
N ASP A 188 20.97 20.43 -3.79
CA ASP A 188 21.09 20.10 -2.37
C ASP A 188 20.51 18.72 -2.03
N LEU A 189 19.41 18.31 -2.66
CA LEU A 189 18.68 17.08 -2.28
C LEU A 189 19.56 15.82 -2.37
N LYS A 190 20.34 15.68 -3.46
CA LYS A 190 21.32 14.59 -3.63
C LYS A 190 22.40 14.61 -2.58
N ARG A 191 22.85 15.80 -2.20
CA ARG A 191 23.90 15.96 -1.20
C ARG A 191 23.40 15.53 0.18
N ILE A 192 22.20 15.99 0.56
CA ILE A 192 21.54 15.60 1.82
C ILE A 192 21.43 14.08 1.89
N PHE A 193 20.92 13.45 0.83
CA PHE A 193 20.84 12.01 0.73
C PHE A 193 22.19 11.33 1.01
N ARG A 194 23.27 11.76 0.33
CA ARG A 194 24.58 11.11 0.44
C ARG A 194 25.16 11.15 1.85
N PHE A 195 25.17 12.31 2.50
CA PHE A 195 25.74 12.37 3.86
C PHE A 195 24.84 11.69 4.88
N THR A 196 23.51 11.77 4.74
CA THR A 196 22.59 11.07 5.65
C THR A 196 22.72 9.55 5.52
N VAL A 197 22.82 9.02 4.30
CA VAL A 197 23.09 7.60 4.07
C VAL A 197 24.46 7.19 4.60
N GLY A 198 25.49 8.04 4.44
CA GLY A 198 26.82 7.77 4.99
C GLY A 198 26.82 7.68 6.53
N VAL A 199 26.01 8.50 7.22
CA VAL A 199 25.84 8.42 8.67
C VAL A 199 25.08 7.15 9.06
N LEU A 200 24.01 6.80 8.34
CA LEU A 200 23.29 5.55 8.56
C LEU A 200 24.19 4.32 8.37
N GLU A 201 25.07 4.34 7.36
CA GLU A 201 26.08 3.30 7.17
C GLU A 201 26.98 3.17 8.38
N GLN A 202 27.53 4.27 8.92
CA GLN A 202 28.36 4.23 10.12
C GLN A 202 27.60 3.65 11.33
N ILE A 203 26.32 4.00 11.49
CA ILE A 203 25.47 3.46 12.56
C ILE A 203 25.29 1.95 12.39
N VAL A 204 24.93 1.48 11.20
CA VAL A 204 24.76 0.04 10.92
C VAL A 204 26.07 -0.72 11.13
N ARG A 205 27.19 -0.18 10.67
CA ARG A 205 28.53 -0.78 10.81
C ARG A 205 29.02 -0.80 12.26
N SER A 206 28.45 0.02 13.15
CA SER A 206 28.76 -0.03 14.58
C SER A 206 28.32 -1.33 15.25
N GLY A 207 27.34 -2.05 14.67
CA GLY A 207 26.86 -3.35 15.13
C GLY A 207 25.99 -3.35 16.39
N HIS A 208 25.75 -2.20 17.03
CA HIS A 208 24.91 -2.10 18.23
C HIS A 208 23.45 -1.99 17.86
N GLN A 209 22.51 -2.57 18.60
CA GLN A 209 21.09 -2.40 18.29
C GLN A 209 20.63 -0.94 18.49
N PRO A 210 19.69 -0.43 17.65
CA PRO A 210 19.18 0.92 17.81
C PRO A 210 18.22 0.99 19.01
N GLU A 211 18.71 1.46 20.14
CA GLU A 211 17.94 1.69 21.37
C GLU A 211 18.02 3.16 21.84
N GLY A 212 17.06 3.60 22.65
CA GLY A 212 17.05 4.91 23.32
C GLY A 212 17.26 6.10 22.37
N GLU A 213 18.20 6.99 22.72
CA GLU A 213 18.49 8.18 21.90
C GLU A 213 19.06 7.84 20.52
N GLN A 214 19.80 6.73 20.40
CA GLN A 214 20.35 6.27 19.13
C GLN A 214 19.25 5.79 18.17
N ALA A 215 18.23 5.10 18.70
CA ALA A 215 17.04 4.74 17.92
C ALA A 215 16.33 6.00 17.41
N ALA A 216 16.15 7.01 18.27
CA ALA A 216 15.50 8.26 17.90
C ALA A 216 16.27 9.04 16.82
N LEU A 217 17.61 9.06 16.89
CA LEU A 217 18.45 9.64 15.84
C LEU A 217 18.33 8.84 14.53
N THR A 218 18.40 7.52 14.61
CA THR A 218 18.25 6.62 13.45
C THR A 218 16.89 6.85 12.77
N LYS A 219 15.81 7.02 13.55
CA LYS A 219 14.48 7.37 13.05
C LYS A 219 14.52 8.66 12.24
N GLN A 220 15.10 9.73 12.77
CA GLN A 220 15.18 11.01 12.07
C GLN A 220 16.02 10.96 10.79
N LEU A 221 17.15 10.24 10.81
CA LEU A 221 17.98 10.04 9.62
C LEU A 221 17.23 9.22 8.55
N LEU A 222 16.52 8.15 8.95
CA LEU A 222 15.67 7.38 8.05
C LEU A 222 14.53 8.23 7.47
N THR A 223 13.87 9.06 8.29
CA THR A 223 12.81 9.98 7.82
C THR A 223 13.34 10.98 6.79
N ILE A 224 14.59 11.47 6.94
CA ILE A 224 15.21 12.32 5.91
C ILE A 224 15.34 11.54 4.60
N VAL A 225 15.90 10.33 4.64
CA VAL A 225 16.11 9.51 3.44
C VAL A 225 14.78 9.11 2.80
N GLU A 226 13.81 8.70 3.59
CA GLU A 226 12.45 8.37 3.18
C GLU A 226 11.80 9.56 2.47
N ASN A 227 11.84 10.75 3.06
CA ASN A 227 11.28 11.97 2.45
C ASN A 227 11.98 12.35 1.14
N ILE A 228 13.27 12.05 0.99
CA ILE A 228 14.00 12.25 -0.26
C ILE A 228 13.57 11.24 -1.32
N LEU A 229 13.43 9.97 -0.95
CA LEU A 229 13.02 8.91 -1.90
C LEU A 229 11.55 9.04 -2.31
N CYS A 230 10.68 9.50 -1.42
CA CYS A 230 9.29 9.84 -1.69
C CYS A 230 9.11 11.24 -2.30
N TRP A 231 10.20 11.96 -2.59
CA TRP A 231 10.13 13.34 -3.05
C TRP A 231 9.43 13.45 -4.40
N ASN A 232 8.35 14.25 -4.46
CA ASN A 232 7.64 14.51 -5.71
C ASN A 232 8.46 15.49 -6.58
N HIS A 233 9.32 14.94 -7.43
CA HIS A 233 10.20 15.67 -8.33
C HIS A 233 9.44 16.51 -9.36
N VAL A 234 9.92 17.72 -9.60
CA VAL A 234 9.34 18.61 -10.60
C VAL A 234 9.62 18.07 -12.01
N SER A 235 8.57 17.68 -12.73
CA SER A 235 8.69 17.30 -14.15
C SER A 235 8.95 18.53 -15.04
N PRO A 236 9.92 18.46 -15.98
CA PRO A 236 10.23 19.56 -16.88
C PRO A 236 9.18 19.80 -17.97
N LEU A 237 8.23 18.89 -18.18
CA LEU A 237 7.33 18.88 -19.35
C LEU A 237 5.89 19.39 -19.07
N LEU A 238 5.57 19.85 -17.86
CA LEU A 238 4.18 20.15 -17.51
C LEU A 238 3.83 21.64 -17.69
N SER A 239 2.78 21.88 -18.48
CA SER A 239 2.20 23.22 -18.69
C SER A 239 1.43 23.69 -17.45
N LYS A 240 1.24 25.02 -17.32
CA LYS A 240 0.44 25.66 -16.24
C LYS A 240 -1.00 25.14 -16.11
N ARG A 241 -1.52 24.36 -17.06
CA ARG A 241 -2.91 23.83 -17.04
C ARG A 241 -3.09 22.56 -16.18
N LEU A 242 -2.02 21.98 -15.63
CA LEU A 242 -2.05 20.73 -14.84
C LEU A 242 -1.86 20.95 -13.33
N ILE A 243 -2.15 22.15 -12.83
CA ILE A 243 -2.03 22.51 -11.40
C ILE A 243 -2.89 21.58 -10.53
N GLY A 244 -4.15 21.31 -10.93
CA GLY A 244 -5.03 20.38 -10.21
C GLY A 244 -4.56 18.92 -10.22
N ALA A 245 -3.72 18.52 -11.19
CA ALA A 245 -3.12 17.19 -11.20
C ALA A 245 -1.99 17.07 -10.16
N PHE A 246 -1.26 18.16 -9.88
CA PHE A 246 -0.29 18.18 -8.78
C PHE A 246 -0.96 18.17 -7.41
N GLU A 247 -2.10 18.84 -7.27
CA GLU A 247 -2.94 18.78 -6.06
C GLU A 247 -3.43 17.35 -5.83
N ALA A 248 -4.04 16.72 -6.84
CA ALA A 248 -4.49 15.33 -6.75
C ALA A 248 -3.37 14.31 -6.46
N ILE A 249 -2.14 14.53 -6.96
CA ILE A 249 -0.97 13.69 -6.64
C ILE A 249 -0.42 13.99 -5.25
N TYR A 250 -0.54 15.22 -4.76
CA TYR A 250 -0.11 15.58 -3.40
C TYR A 250 -1.13 15.13 -2.34
N GLU A 251 -2.41 15.05 -2.73
CA GLU A 251 -3.53 14.56 -1.92
C GLU A 251 -3.71 13.03 -2.03
N SER A 252 -3.01 12.35 -2.94
CA SER A 252 -3.03 10.89 -2.99
C SER A 252 -2.18 10.29 -1.88
N ASP A 253 -2.74 9.35 -1.11
CA ASP A 253 -2.04 8.63 -0.04
C ASP A 253 -0.89 7.74 -0.54
N THR A 254 -0.75 7.56 -1.86
CA THR A 254 0.33 6.77 -2.47
C THR A 254 1.50 7.64 -2.89
N ALA A 255 2.69 7.38 -2.33
CA ALA A 255 3.91 8.06 -2.76
C ALA A 255 4.19 7.85 -4.27
N PRO A 256 4.64 8.90 -4.98
CA PRO A 256 4.93 8.84 -6.42
C PRO A 256 6.12 7.93 -6.70
N ALA A 257 6.23 7.46 -7.94
CA ALA A 257 7.38 6.66 -8.38
C ALA A 257 8.69 7.45 -8.29
N LEU A 258 9.78 6.79 -7.90
CA LEU A 258 11.11 7.38 -7.79
C LEU A 258 11.66 7.76 -9.18
N ARG A 259 11.55 9.05 -9.52
CA ARG A 259 11.99 9.61 -10.80
C ARG A 259 13.12 10.61 -10.59
N LEU A 260 14.35 10.13 -10.73
CA LEU A 260 15.55 10.94 -10.51
C LEU A 260 16.10 11.51 -11.82
N SER A 261 16.81 12.63 -11.70
CA SER A 261 17.53 13.25 -12.80
C SER A 261 18.89 12.57 -13.06
N LEU A 262 19.53 12.85 -14.21
CA LEU A 262 20.82 12.26 -14.58
C LEU A 262 21.93 12.52 -13.56
N ASN A 263 21.87 13.63 -12.81
CA ASN A 263 22.86 13.94 -11.78
C ASN A 263 22.87 12.95 -10.60
N TRP A 264 21.86 12.09 -10.46
CA TRP A 264 21.80 11.04 -9.43
C TRP A 264 22.45 9.73 -9.86
N ARG A 265 22.78 9.57 -11.14
CA ARG A 265 23.22 8.28 -11.71
C ARG A 265 24.43 7.69 -11.00
N ASP A 266 25.43 8.50 -10.69
CA ASP A 266 26.65 8.09 -9.98
C ASP A 266 26.41 7.66 -8.53
N THR A 267 25.21 7.90 -7.99
CA THR A 267 24.83 7.53 -6.62
C THR A 267 23.80 6.40 -6.61
N ILE A 268 22.66 6.57 -7.29
CA ILE A 268 21.53 5.62 -7.15
C ILE A 268 21.79 4.26 -7.81
N ILE A 269 22.65 4.20 -8.83
CA ILE A 269 22.93 2.97 -9.59
C ILE A 269 23.99 2.10 -8.90
N GLN A 270 24.69 2.62 -7.88
CA GLN A 270 25.76 1.88 -7.21
C GLN A 270 25.20 0.63 -6.51
N PRO A 271 25.70 -0.58 -6.82
CA PRO A 271 25.23 -1.82 -6.19
C PRO A 271 25.36 -1.79 -4.66
N GLU A 272 26.41 -1.14 -4.16
CA GLU A 272 26.69 -1.01 -2.72
C GLU A 272 25.60 -0.21 -2.00
N LEU A 273 25.00 0.78 -2.68
CA LEU A 273 23.91 1.56 -2.11
C LEU A 273 22.68 0.67 -1.87
N ILE A 274 22.31 -0.14 -2.86
CA ILE A 274 21.16 -1.04 -2.76
C ILE A 274 21.39 -2.05 -1.63
N ALA A 275 22.57 -2.67 -1.62
CA ALA A 275 22.96 -3.61 -0.57
C ALA A 275 22.88 -2.95 0.83
N LEU A 276 23.35 -1.71 0.96
CA LEU A 276 23.30 -0.95 2.20
C LEU A 276 21.85 -0.69 2.69
N PHE A 277 20.90 -0.35 1.82
CA PHE A 277 19.50 -0.16 2.24
C PHE A 277 18.88 -1.44 2.79
N PHE A 278 19.24 -2.57 2.20
CA PHE A 278 18.85 -3.88 2.68
C PHE A 278 19.51 -4.23 4.02
N GLU A 279 20.79 -3.88 4.21
CA GLU A 279 21.48 -3.98 5.52
C GLU A 279 20.86 -3.07 6.59
N ILE A 280 20.50 -1.83 6.24
CA ILE A 280 19.80 -0.88 7.12
C ILE A 280 18.46 -1.47 7.56
N HIS A 281 17.68 -2.03 6.63
CA HIS A 281 16.41 -2.67 6.97
C HIS A 281 16.61 -3.84 7.93
N MET A 282 17.57 -4.73 7.65
CA MET A 282 17.90 -5.86 8.55
C MET A 282 18.34 -5.39 9.94
N TYR A 283 19.02 -4.26 10.04
CA TYR A 283 19.44 -3.67 11.30
C TYR A 283 18.28 -3.11 12.12
N VAL A 284 17.25 -2.52 11.48
CA VAL A 284 16.13 -1.88 12.19
C VAL A 284 14.84 -2.70 12.28
N ARG A 285 14.71 -3.81 11.55
CA ARG A 285 13.43 -4.53 11.36
C ARG A 285 12.71 -4.95 12.65
N ASN A 286 13.45 -5.23 13.72
CA ASN A 286 12.87 -5.64 15.00
C ASN A 286 12.34 -4.46 15.83
N ASN A 287 12.56 -3.22 15.39
CA ASN A 287 12.08 -2.01 16.05
C ASN A 287 10.86 -1.45 15.30
N PRO A 288 9.64 -1.50 15.88
CA PRO A 288 8.41 -1.10 15.19
C PRO A 288 8.37 0.39 14.83
N ASP A 289 9.11 1.24 15.54
CA ASP A 289 9.22 2.67 15.27
C ASP A 289 10.08 3.00 14.04
N LEU A 290 10.95 2.07 13.62
CA LEU A 290 11.92 2.26 12.54
C LEU A 290 11.60 1.42 11.31
N LEU A 291 10.93 0.28 11.51
CA LEU A 291 10.59 -0.70 10.50
C LEU A 291 9.98 -0.05 9.25
N ASN A 292 8.89 0.71 9.44
CA ASN A 292 8.12 1.30 8.35
C ASN A 292 8.97 2.24 7.48
N SER A 293 9.74 3.15 8.08
CA SER A 293 10.57 4.08 7.31
C SER A 293 11.62 3.37 6.46
N SER A 294 12.25 2.30 6.99
CA SER A 294 13.21 1.51 6.22
C SER A 294 12.56 0.74 5.06
N LEU A 295 11.37 0.18 5.28
CA LEU A 295 10.60 -0.52 4.26
C LEU A 295 10.11 0.43 3.17
N THR A 296 9.63 1.63 3.52
CA THR A 296 9.24 2.66 2.55
C THR A 296 10.42 3.00 1.65
N CYS A 297 11.63 3.14 2.20
CA CYS A 297 12.83 3.39 1.40
C CYS A 297 13.06 2.27 0.37
N LEU A 298 12.99 1.00 0.76
CA LEU A 298 13.13 -0.14 -0.15
C LEU A 298 12.04 -0.15 -1.23
N VAL A 299 10.77 0.05 -0.84
CA VAL A 299 9.63 0.17 -1.76
C VAL A 299 9.85 1.27 -2.80
N GLN A 300 10.38 2.42 -2.40
CA GLN A 300 10.67 3.52 -3.32
C GLN A 300 11.80 3.17 -4.29
N LEU A 301 12.86 2.54 -3.82
CA LEU A 301 13.97 2.07 -4.67
C LEU A 301 13.48 1.05 -5.71
N ALA A 302 12.52 0.18 -5.37
CA ALA A 302 11.88 -0.73 -6.31
C ALA A 302 11.06 -0.02 -7.43
N SER A 303 10.79 1.28 -7.31
CA SER A 303 10.02 2.07 -8.28
C SER A 303 10.88 2.96 -9.19
N LEU A 304 12.21 2.78 -9.16
CA LEU A 304 13.16 3.61 -9.91
C LEU A 304 12.82 3.63 -11.41
N SER A 305 12.53 4.82 -11.93
CA SER A 305 12.15 5.02 -13.32
C SER A 305 12.64 6.36 -13.90
N GLY A 306 12.49 6.53 -15.22
CA GLY A 306 12.85 7.76 -15.92
C GLY A 306 14.27 7.79 -16.49
N VAL A 307 14.78 9.00 -16.74
CA VAL A 307 16.02 9.23 -17.50
C VAL A 307 17.29 8.72 -16.82
N VAL A 308 17.27 8.55 -15.50
CA VAL A 308 18.44 8.07 -14.75
C VAL A 308 18.85 6.66 -15.18
N VAL A 309 17.88 5.80 -15.50
CA VAL A 309 18.02 4.40 -15.96
C VAL A 309 17.76 4.21 -17.46
N SER A 310 17.64 5.28 -18.25
CA SER A 310 17.23 5.16 -19.67
C SER A 310 18.28 4.57 -20.61
N ALA A 311 19.54 4.43 -20.17
CA ALA A 311 20.57 3.79 -20.98
C ALA A 311 20.35 2.28 -21.03
N SER A 312 20.51 1.70 -22.23
CA SER A 312 20.38 0.26 -22.48
C SER A 312 21.39 -0.51 -21.64
N ASN A 313 20.90 -1.38 -20.75
CA ASN A 313 21.60 -2.20 -19.72
C ASN A 313 21.50 -1.71 -18.28
N LEU A 314 21.45 -0.39 -18.00
CA LEU A 314 21.52 0.10 -16.61
C LEU A 314 20.28 -0.29 -15.82
N LYS A 315 19.10 -0.24 -16.46
CA LYS A 315 17.85 -0.64 -15.83
C LYS A 315 17.84 -2.13 -15.45
N GLN A 316 18.41 -2.97 -16.31
CA GLN A 316 18.52 -4.41 -16.05
C GLN A 316 19.54 -4.70 -14.94
N GLN A 317 20.73 -4.10 -15.00
CA GLN A 317 21.75 -4.25 -13.95
C GLN A 317 21.24 -3.78 -12.58
N TYR A 318 20.49 -2.68 -12.55
CA TYR A 318 19.86 -2.20 -11.33
C TYR A 318 18.86 -3.21 -10.77
N LEU A 319 17.99 -3.76 -11.62
CA LEU A 319 17.04 -4.81 -11.23
C LEU A 319 17.74 -6.04 -10.68
N GLU A 320 18.77 -6.53 -11.37
CA GLU A 320 19.54 -7.71 -10.95
C GLU A 320 20.13 -7.50 -9.55
N ASN A 321 20.78 -6.36 -9.29
CA ASN A 321 21.35 -6.04 -7.98
C ASN A 321 20.28 -5.92 -6.89
N TYR A 322 19.14 -5.30 -7.21
CA TYR A 322 18.01 -5.17 -6.28
C TYR A 322 17.41 -6.53 -5.93
N VAL A 323 17.05 -7.34 -6.94
CA VAL A 323 16.40 -8.63 -6.73
C VAL A 323 17.34 -9.62 -6.03
N ASN A 324 18.63 -9.63 -6.37
CA ASN A 324 19.61 -10.47 -5.67
C ASN A 324 19.70 -10.12 -4.18
N SER A 325 19.70 -8.83 -3.83
CA SER A 325 19.71 -8.39 -2.43
C SER A 325 18.38 -8.70 -1.72
N PHE A 326 17.26 -8.52 -2.42
CA PHE A 326 15.92 -8.79 -1.91
C PHE A 326 15.71 -10.27 -1.60
N VAL A 327 15.92 -11.15 -2.57
CA VAL A 327 15.79 -12.61 -2.44
C VAL A 327 16.71 -13.14 -1.35
N ARG A 328 17.95 -12.62 -1.27
CA ARG A 328 18.89 -12.99 -0.20
C ARG A 328 18.29 -12.72 1.18
N ILE A 329 17.68 -11.55 1.40
CA ILE A 329 17.06 -11.23 2.70
C ILE A 329 15.82 -12.08 2.96
N LEU A 330 14.98 -12.31 1.95
CA LEU A 330 13.81 -13.19 2.09
C LEU A 330 14.20 -14.60 2.56
N GLY A 331 15.41 -15.07 2.22
CA GLY A 331 15.95 -16.34 2.72
C GLY A 331 16.44 -16.34 4.16
N PHE A 332 16.59 -15.17 4.81
CA PHE A 332 17.06 -15.05 6.19
C PHE A 332 15.98 -14.63 7.19
N ILE A 333 14.82 -14.16 6.71
CA ILE A 333 13.78 -13.61 7.58
C ILE A 333 12.52 -14.47 7.60
N GLN A 334 11.81 -14.41 8.71
CA GLN A 334 10.37 -14.65 8.76
C GLN A 334 9.70 -13.27 8.86
N PRO A 335 8.99 -12.81 7.82
CA PRO A 335 8.36 -11.50 7.85
C PRO A 335 7.26 -11.42 8.90
N SER A 336 7.28 -10.38 9.71
CA SER A 336 6.12 -9.97 10.51
C SER A 336 4.97 -9.48 9.60
N GLU A 337 3.77 -9.33 10.17
CA GLU A 337 2.57 -8.89 9.42
C GLU A 337 2.82 -7.55 8.70
N ARG A 338 3.40 -6.57 9.42
CA ARG A 338 3.73 -5.25 8.87
C ARG A 338 4.83 -5.32 7.81
N GLU A 339 5.79 -6.23 7.94
CA GLU A 339 6.81 -6.45 6.90
C GLU A 339 6.20 -7.01 5.62
N MET A 340 5.19 -7.89 5.74
CA MET A 340 4.51 -8.48 4.59
C MET A 340 3.86 -7.43 3.68
N LEU A 341 3.31 -6.37 4.28
CA LEU A 341 2.75 -5.25 3.52
C LEU A 341 3.82 -4.52 2.69
N GLY A 342 5.00 -4.31 3.26
CA GLY A 342 6.14 -3.72 2.55
C GLY A 342 6.68 -4.64 1.44
N ILE A 343 6.82 -5.94 1.74
CA ILE A 343 7.31 -6.96 0.80
C ILE A 343 6.38 -7.10 -0.41
N SER A 344 5.08 -7.24 -0.17
CA SER A 344 4.07 -7.31 -1.24
C SER A 344 4.07 -6.03 -2.10
N GLN A 345 4.29 -4.86 -1.48
CA GLN A 345 4.43 -3.61 -2.20
C GLN A 345 5.72 -3.53 -3.03
N ILE A 346 6.84 -4.09 -2.58
CA ILE A 346 8.09 -4.21 -3.37
C ILE A 346 7.83 -5.03 -4.63
N TYR A 347 7.24 -6.23 -4.51
CA TYR A 347 6.89 -7.07 -5.66
C TYR A 347 6.02 -6.30 -6.67
N ARG A 348 4.98 -5.61 -6.18
CA ARG A 348 4.10 -4.80 -7.02
C ARG A 348 4.86 -3.69 -7.76
N ARG A 349 5.77 -2.98 -7.09
CA ARG A 349 6.57 -1.91 -7.72
C ARG A 349 7.54 -2.49 -8.77
N LEU A 350 8.20 -3.60 -8.48
CA LEU A 350 9.11 -4.23 -9.44
C LEU A 350 8.38 -4.62 -10.72
N VAL A 351 7.25 -5.32 -10.62
CA VAL A 351 6.47 -5.72 -11.81
C VAL A 351 5.84 -4.52 -12.52
N GLN A 352 5.47 -3.46 -11.78
CA GLN A 352 4.92 -2.24 -12.38
C GLN A 352 5.96 -1.42 -13.17
N PHE A 353 7.21 -1.35 -12.72
CA PHE A 353 8.21 -0.41 -13.27
C PHE A 353 9.25 -1.07 -14.17
N PHE A 354 9.42 -2.40 -14.12
CA PHE A 354 10.33 -3.15 -14.97
C PHE A 354 9.54 -3.99 -15.99
N THR A 355 10.09 -4.16 -17.19
CA THR A 355 9.39 -4.87 -18.26
C THR A 355 9.32 -6.37 -17.95
N ALA A 356 8.29 -7.07 -18.43
CA ALA A 356 8.13 -8.49 -18.15
C ALA A 356 9.32 -9.37 -18.56
N PRO A 357 10.03 -9.15 -19.69
CA PRO A 357 11.25 -9.89 -19.99
C PRO A 357 12.35 -9.73 -18.92
N MET A 358 12.46 -8.54 -18.31
CA MET A 358 13.43 -8.29 -17.25
C MET A 358 13.03 -9.01 -15.96
N ILE A 359 11.74 -8.99 -15.61
CA ILE A 359 11.22 -9.74 -14.46
C ILE A 359 11.38 -11.25 -14.67
N ALA A 360 11.11 -11.76 -15.87
CA ALA A 360 11.27 -13.16 -16.21
C ALA A 360 12.73 -13.63 -16.14
N SER A 361 13.69 -12.73 -16.35
CA SER A 361 15.13 -13.00 -16.23
C SER A 361 15.66 -13.03 -14.78
N THR A 362 14.82 -12.72 -13.79
CA THR A 362 15.22 -12.74 -12.37
C THR A 362 15.49 -14.17 -11.86
N PRO A 363 16.24 -14.33 -10.75
CA PRO A 363 16.50 -15.65 -10.18
C PRO A 363 15.21 -16.42 -9.85
N PRO A 364 15.15 -17.75 -10.03
CA PRO A 364 13.95 -18.56 -9.76
C PRO A 364 13.38 -18.38 -8.36
N ALA A 365 14.24 -18.13 -7.38
CA ALA A 365 13.85 -17.87 -6.00
C ALA A 365 12.93 -16.64 -5.84
N PHE A 366 12.97 -15.67 -6.76
CA PHE A 366 12.03 -14.54 -6.78
C PHE A 366 10.59 -15.01 -6.95
N LEU A 367 10.34 -15.89 -7.94
CA LEU A 367 9.00 -16.44 -8.17
C LEU A 367 8.59 -17.42 -7.06
N GLN A 368 9.54 -18.19 -6.51
CA GLN A 368 9.28 -19.10 -5.39
C GLN A 368 8.80 -18.35 -4.14
N TYR A 369 9.50 -17.28 -3.73
CA TYR A 369 9.07 -16.48 -2.59
C TYR A 369 7.76 -15.74 -2.84
N LEU A 370 7.54 -15.22 -4.07
CA LEU A 370 6.25 -14.63 -4.44
C LEU A 370 5.10 -15.63 -4.23
N THR A 371 5.29 -16.88 -4.68
CA THR A 371 4.32 -17.97 -4.53
C THR A 371 4.07 -18.29 -3.06
N GLN A 372 5.14 -18.56 -2.31
CA GLN A 372 5.08 -18.92 -0.90
C GLN A 372 4.36 -17.85 -0.07
N TYR A 373 4.72 -16.58 -0.26
CA TYR A 373 4.10 -15.48 0.49
C TYR A 373 2.67 -15.19 0.04
N THR A 374 2.35 -15.37 -1.24
CA THR A 374 0.95 -15.32 -1.69
C THR A 374 0.11 -16.38 -0.97
N CYS A 375 0.57 -17.64 -0.94
CA CYS A 375 -0.10 -18.72 -0.23
C CYS A 375 -0.18 -18.48 1.29
N HIS A 376 0.81 -17.82 1.88
CA HIS A 376 0.78 -17.43 3.29
C HIS A 376 -0.28 -16.35 3.55
N CYS A 377 -0.34 -15.31 2.71
CA CYS A 377 -1.35 -14.25 2.82
C CYS A 377 -2.77 -14.74 2.54
N ILE A 378 -2.97 -15.74 1.66
CA ILE A 378 -4.27 -16.39 1.47
C ILE A 378 -4.77 -17.01 2.78
N ARG A 379 -3.90 -17.76 3.48
CA ARG A 379 -4.26 -18.35 4.78
C ARG A 379 -4.54 -17.27 5.82
N GLY A 380 -3.68 -16.24 5.90
CA GLY A 380 -3.87 -15.13 6.82
C GLY A 380 -5.15 -14.32 6.58
N SER A 381 -5.52 -14.09 5.32
CA SER A 381 -6.72 -13.29 4.99
C SER A 381 -8.02 -13.98 5.37
N VAL A 382 -8.09 -15.31 5.32
CA VAL A 382 -9.27 -16.08 5.74
C VAL A 382 -9.44 -16.01 7.26
N ILE A 383 -8.33 -16.04 8.01
CA ILE A 383 -8.35 -15.83 9.46
C ILE A 383 -8.86 -14.41 9.79
N GLU A 384 -8.39 -13.37 9.09
CA GLU A 384 -8.84 -11.98 9.29
C GLU A 384 -10.34 -11.79 9.00
N GLU A 385 -10.89 -12.50 8.01
CA GLU A 385 -12.33 -12.50 7.72
C GLU A 385 -13.16 -12.99 8.91
N GLY A 386 -12.64 -13.92 9.72
CA GLY A 386 -13.33 -14.44 10.91
C GLY A 386 -13.21 -13.56 12.17
N ILE A 387 -12.21 -12.68 12.25
CA ILE A 387 -11.91 -11.88 13.46
C ILE A 387 -12.42 -10.43 13.33
N ASN A 388 -12.66 -9.94 12.11
CA ASN A 388 -13.13 -8.58 11.82
C ASN A 388 -12.24 -7.47 12.43
N ASP A 389 -10.92 -7.65 12.35
CA ASP A 389 -9.90 -6.74 12.89
C ASP A 389 -8.95 -6.25 11.75
N ASP A 390 -7.84 -5.61 12.11
CA ASP A 390 -6.75 -5.12 11.22
C ASP A 390 -6.60 -5.93 9.92
N THR A 391 -6.68 -5.28 8.75
CA THR A 391 -6.77 -5.93 7.42
C THR A 391 -5.41 -6.13 6.71
N VAL A 392 -4.36 -6.39 7.47
CA VAL A 392 -2.96 -6.39 6.98
C VAL A 392 -2.71 -7.51 5.97
N TRP A 393 -3.20 -8.72 6.24
CA TRP A 393 -3.07 -9.88 5.38
C TRP A 393 -3.90 -9.74 4.12
N ARG A 394 -5.13 -9.22 4.23
CA ARG A 394 -6.01 -8.93 3.09
C ARG A 394 -5.40 -7.86 2.17
N GLU A 395 -4.85 -6.78 2.72
CA GLU A 395 -4.20 -5.75 1.92
C GLU A 395 -2.92 -6.28 1.25
N SER A 396 -2.12 -7.07 1.98
CA SER A 396 -0.92 -7.72 1.44
C SER A 396 -1.25 -8.70 0.31
N LEU A 397 -2.29 -9.53 0.50
CA LEU A 397 -2.80 -10.45 -0.51
C LEU A 397 -3.22 -9.70 -1.76
N ASN A 398 -3.98 -8.62 -1.62
CA ASN A 398 -4.42 -7.83 -2.76
C ASN A 398 -3.22 -7.30 -3.59
N LYS A 399 -2.17 -6.80 -2.94
CA LYS A 399 -0.94 -6.38 -3.63
C LYS A 399 -0.23 -7.53 -4.35
N PHE A 400 -0.18 -8.72 -3.75
CA PHE A 400 0.35 -9.91 -4.41
C PHE A 400 -0.51 -10.35 -5.60
N LEU A 401 -1.83 -10.35 -5.47
CA LEU A 401 -2.74 -10.71 -6.56
C LEU A 401 -2.66 -9.71 -7.72
N HIS A 402 -2.52 -8.41 -7.46
CA HIS A 402 -2.20 -7.46 -8.53
C HIS A 402 -0.89 -7.76 -9.25
N THR A 403 0.12 -8.22 -8.50
CA THR A 403 1.40 -8.65 -9.07
C THR A 403 1.21 -9.89 -9.96
N TRP A 404 0.48 -10.90 -9.47
CA TRP A 404 0.15 -12.10 -10.23
C TRP A 404 -0.68 -11.81 -11.47
N SER A 405 -1.69 -10.94 -11.36
CA SER A 405 -2.50 -10.51 -12.50
C SER A 405 -1.63 -9.95 -13.61
N SER A 406 -0.62 -9.13 -13.28
CA SER A 406 0.33 -8.63 -14.28
C SER A 406 1.21 -9.74 -14.87
N ILE A 407 1.69 -10.68 -14.04
CA ILE A 407 2.56 -11.79 -14.46
C ILE A 407 1.84 -12.78 -15.38
N VAL A 408 0.58 -13.16 -15.08
CA VAL A 408 -0.14 -14.18 -15.84
C VAL A 408 -0.69 -13.66 -17.17
N HIS A 409 -0.94 -12.36 -17.30
CA HIS A 409 -1.44 -11.77 -18.55
C HIS A 409 -0.32 -11.30 -19.50
N ASP A 410 0.93 -11.26 -19.07
CA ASP A 410 2.05 -10.79 -19.90
C ASP A 410 2.69 -11.94 -20.70
N ALA A 411 2.48 -11.93 -22.02
CA ALA A 411 2.99 -12.95 -22.94
C ALA A 411 4.51 -12.88 -23.16
N ASP A 412 5.14 -11.72 -22.93
CA ASP A 412 6.58 -11.51 -23.10
C ASP A 412 7.37 -11.83 -21.80
N GLY A 413 6.65 -12.23 -20.74
CA GLY A 413 7.20 -12.52 -19.41
C GLY A 413 7.65 -13.97 -19.20
N PHE A 414 7.22 -14.55 -18.08
CA PHE A 414 7.53 -15.93 -17.75
C PHE A 414 6.81 -16.89 -18.71
N SER A 415 7.48 -17.98 -19.09
CA SER A 415 6.84 -19.05 -19.88
C SER A 415 5.73 -19.76 -19.10
N ASN A 416 4.71 -20.27 -19.81
CA ASN A 416 3.64 -21.06 -19.21
C ASN A 416 4.17 -22.26 -18.41
N GLU A 417 5.22 -22.93 -18.89
CA GLU A 417 5.86 -24.05 -18.18
C GLU A 417 6.44 -23.63 -16.82
N THR A 418 7.02 -22.43 -16.75
CA THR A 418 7.59 -21.89 -15.50
C THR A 418 6.49 -21.48 -14.52
N LEU A 419 5.37 -20.95 -15.01
CA LEU A 419 4.24 -20.49 -14.19
C LEU A 419 3.35 -21.63 -13.69
N MET A 420 3.29 -22.76 -14.41
CA MET A 420 2.34 -23.84 -14.13
C MET A 420 2.34 -24.31 -12.67
N ASN A 421 3.50 -24.69 -12.12
CA ASN A 421 3.60 -25.19 -10.75
C ASN A 421 3.25 -24.12 -9.68
N PRO A 422 3.82 -22.89 -9.73
CA PRO A 422 3.39 -21.79 -8.87
C PRO A 422 1.88 -21.53 -8.89
N CYS A 423 1.28 -21.53 -10.09
CA CYS A 423 -0.14 -21.28 -10.25
C CYS A 423 -0.99 -22.39 -9.64
N ILE A 424 -0.58 -23.66 -9.80
CA ILE A 424 -1.22 -24.81 -9.15
C ILE A 424 -1.19 -24.66 -7.63
N GLU A 425 -0.04 -24.27 -7.06
CA GLU A 425 0.12 -24.13 -5.61
C GLU A 425 -0.80 -23.04 -5.03
N ILE A 426 -0.86 -21.88 -5.68
CA ILE A 426 -1.72 -20.76 -5.26
C ILE A 426 -3.19 -21.12 -5.38
N PHE A 427 -3.59 -21.71 -6.52
CA PHE A 427 -4.96 -22.15 -6.74
C PHE A 427 -5.41 -23.17 -5.69
N ASN A 428 -4.60 -24.21 -5.46
CA ASN A 428 -4.90 -25.24 -4.46
C ASN A 428 -4.97 -24.64 -3.05
N THR A 429 -4.07 -23.72 -2.70
CA THR A 429 -4.10 -23.06 -1.39
C THR A 429 -5.38 -22.25 -1.22
N TYR A 430 -5.77 -21.45 -2.21
CA TYR A 430 -7.01 -20.68 -2.16
C TYR A 430 -8.23 -21.59 -2.01
N LEU A 431 -8.31 -22.65 -2.81
CA LEU A 431 -9.39 -23.62 -2.75
C LEU A 431 -9.46 -24.32 -1.38
N GLN A 432 -8.33 -24.80 -0.85
CA GLN A 432 -8.26 -25.46 0.46
C GLN A 432 -8.72 -24.54 1.60
N CYS A 433 -8.33 -23.27 1.59
CA CYS A 433 -8.76 -22.30 2.61
C CYS A 433 -10.28 -22.04 2.57
N ARG A 434 -10.92 -22.26 1.42
CA ARG A 434 -12.36 -22.05 1.21
C ARG A 434 -13.21 -23.31 1.40
N LEU A 435 -12.64 -24.49 1.61
CA LEU A 435 -13.37 -25.74 1.79
C LEU A 435 -13.36 -26.21 3.23
N ALA A 436 -14.43 -26.88 3.66
CA ALA A 436 -14.47 -27.52 4.97
C ALA A 436 -13.58 -28.80 5.03
N PRO A 437 -13.16 -29.23 6.24
CA PRO A 437 -12.51 -30.52 6.43
C PRO A 437 -13.37 -31.68 5.86
N PRO A 438 -12.77 -32.72 5.27
CA PRO A 438 -11.34 -33.05 5.25
C PRO A 438 -10.54 -32.43 4.10
N ASP A 439 -11.19 -31.82 3.10
CA ASP A 439 -10.53 -31.36 1.88
C ASP A 439 -9.95 -29.94 2.01
N GLY A 440 -10.33 -29.21 3.05
CA GLY A 440 -9.85 -27.86 3.34
C GLY A 440 -9.78 -27.51 4.82
N THR A 441 -9.58 -26.22 5.12
CA THR A 441 -9.34 -25.69 6.47
C THR A 441 -10.42 -24.73 6.97
N ARG A 442 -11.49 -24.49 6.20
CA ARG A 442 -12.59 -23.58 6.58
C ARG A 442 -13.21 -24.03 7.90
N GLY A 443 -13.33 -23.12 8.87
CA GLY A 443 -13.90 -23.39 10.19
C GLY A 443 -12.96 -24.04 11.21
N HIS A 444 -11.72 -24.40 10.84
CA HIS A 444 -10.73 -24.92 11.81
C HIS A 444 -9.97 -23.79 12.54
N GLU A 445 -10.19 -22.54 12.14
CA GLU A 445 -9.43 -21.36 12.55
C GLU A 445 -10.03 -20.66 13.79
N SER A 446 -11.26 -21.00 14.19
CA SER A 446 -12.00 -20.46 15.33
C SER A 446 -12.11 -21.46 16.51
N SER A 447 -10.97 -21.91 17.03
CA SER A 447 -10.91 -22.71 18.26
C SER A 447 -11.34 -21.92 19.52
N ASP A 448 -11.44 -20.59 19.44
CA ASP A 448 -11.91 -19.73 20.53
C ASP A 448 -13.33 -19.22 20.25
N GLY A 449 -14.33 -20.03 20.61
CA GLY A 449 -15.57 -19.62 21.27
C GLY A 449 -16.50 -18.53 20.70
N CYS A 450 -16.19 -17.85 19.59
CA CYS A 450 -17.06 -16.83 18.99
C CYS A 450 -18.01 -17.49 17.99
N ASN A 451 -18.90 -18.35 18.52
CA ASN A 451 -20.06 -18.80 17.77
C ASN A 451 -21.14 -17.72 17.81
N ASN A 452 -21.65 -17.39 16.62
CA ASN A 452 -22.85 -16.59 16.37
C ASN A 452 -22.74 -15.09 16.68
N ASP A 453 -21.90 -14.37 15.94
CA ASP A 453 -22.34 -13.02 15.57
C ASP A 453 -23.43 -13.17 14.52
N ILE A 454 -24.61 -12.65 14.86
CA ILE A 454 -25.71 -12.46 13.93
C ILE A 454 -25.13 -11.66 12.77
N ARG A 455 -24.98 -12.31 11.60
CA ARG A 455 -24.65 -11.64 10.34
C ARG A 455 -25.66 -10.51 10.16
N ASP A 456 -25.21 -9.26 10.29
CA ASP A 456 -26.05 -8.08 10.14
C ASP A 456 -26.62 -8.08 8.70
N ASP A 457 -27.91 -7.80 8.51
CA ASP A 457 -28.62 -7.83 7.21
C ASP A 457 -28.07 -6.82 6.15
N MET A 458 -26.90 -6.22 6.39
CA MET A 458 -26.14 -5.40 5.44
C MET A 458 -24.92 -6.11 4.85
N GLU A 459 -24.85 -7.45 4.90
CA GLU A 459 -23.76 -8.18 4.21
C GLU A 459 -23.76 -7.84 2.71
N GLU A 460 -22.68 -7.21 2.25
CA GLU A 460 -22.39 -7.06 0.83
C GLU A 460 -22.40 -8.45 0.18
N ASP A 461 -22.97 -8.57 -1.01
CA ASP A 461 -22.99 -9.82 -1.77
C ASP A 461 -21.58 -10.43 -1.83
N GLU A 462 -21.38 -11.62 -1.25
CA GLU A 462 -20.07 -12.29 -1.16
C GLU A 462 -19.42 -12.41 -2.55
N ARG A 463 -20.23 -12.58 -3.61
CA ARG A 463 -19.77 -12.61 -5.00
C ARG A 463 -19.15 -11.29 -5.43
N GLN A 464 -19.68 -10.16 -4.99
CA GLN A 464 -19.11 -8.83 -5.25
C GLN A 464 -17.87 -8.58 -4.39
N LEU A 465 -17.94 -8.91 -3.10
CA LEU A 465 -16.83 -8.75 -2.15
C LEU A 465 -15.56 -9.47 -2.62
N HIS A 466 -15.71 -10.71 -3.10
CA HIS A 466 -14.60 -11.55 -3.53
C HIS A 466 -14.28 -11.50 -5.02
N SER A 467 -15.04 -10.72 -5.82
CA SER A 467 -14.91 -10.68 -7.28
C SER A 467 -13.47 -10.39 -7.74
N ASN A 468 -12.84 -9.34 -7.21
CA ASN A 468 -11.47 -8.95 -7.60
C ASN A 468 -10.43 -10.04 -7.32
N VAL A 469 -10.57 -10.73 -6.18
CA VAL A 469 -9.70 -11.84 -5.80
C VAL A 469 -9.92 -13.02 -6.74
N LEU A 470 -11.18 -13.42 -6.93
CA LEU A 470 -11.56 -14.57 -7.76
C LEU A 470 -11.22 -14.37 -9.23
N LEU A 471 -11.31 -13.15 -9.76
CA LEU A 471 -10.85 -12.81 -11.12
C LEU A 471 -9.36 -13.16 -11.30
N THR A 472 -8.54 -12.81 -10.32
CA THR A 472 -7.10 -13.11 -10.35
C THR A 472 -6.84 -14.60 -10.13
N ILE A 473 -7.52 -15.24 -9.17
CA ILE A 473 -7.39 -16.69 -8.93
C ILE A 473 -7.81 -17.50 -10.16
N GLY A 474 -8.86 -17.07 -10.88
CA GLY A 474 -9.28 -17.65 -12.15
C GLY A 474 -8.20 -17.52 -13.23
N ALA A 475 -7.56 -16.35 -13.35
CA ALA A 475 -6.44 -16.14 -14.27
C ALA A 475 -5.22 -17.01 -13.94
N ILE A 476 -4.92 -17.18 -12.65
CA ILE A 476 -3.88 -18.10 -12.17
C ILE A 476 -4.22 -19.55 -12.54
N ALA A 477 -5.46 -19.99 -12.26
CA ALA A 477 -5.91 -21.35 -12.55
C ALA A 477 -5.82 -21.70 -14.04
N ARG A 478 -6.08 -20.73 -14.93
CA ARG A 478 -5.97 -20.90 -16.39
C ARG A 478 -4.56 -21.18 -16.90
N LYS A 479 -3.51 -20.96 -16.09
CA LYS A 479 -2.15 -21.40 -16.44
C LYS A 479 -1.91 -22.89 -16.23
N ALA A 480 -2.82 -23.60 -15.58
CA ALA A 480 -2.78 -25.04 -15.37
C ALA A 480 -4.17 -25.69 -15.56
N PRO A 481 -4.78 -25.55 -16.76
CA PRO A 481 -6.19 -25.89 -16.97
C PRO A 481 -6.47 -27.38 -16.73
N ALA A 482 -5.55 -28.29 -17.11
CA ALA A 482 -5.70 -29.72 -16.86
C ALA A 482 -5.83 -30.08 -15.37
N HIS A 483 -4.95 -29.51 -14.54
CA HIS A 483 -4.98 -29.73 -13.08
C HIS A 483 -6.23 -29.12 -12.46
N CYS A 484 -6.52 -27.85 -12.79
CA CYS A 484 -7.65 -27.13 -12.21
C CYS A 484 -9.00 -27.75 -12.61
N CYS A 485 -9.18 -28.16 -13.87
CA CYS A 485 -10.37 -28.89 -14.30
C CYS A 485 -10.55 -30.20 -13.52
N HIS A 486 -9.48 -30.98 -13.38
CA HIS A 486 -9.53 -32.26 -12.66
C HIS A 486 -9.95 -32.08 -11.19
N VAL A 487 -9.33 -31.12 -10.49
CA VAL A 487 -9.62 -30.87 -9.07
C VAL A 487 -11.05 -30.35 -8.89
N LEU A 488 -11.46 -29.36 -9.68
CA LEU A 488 -12.82 -28.80 -9.59
C LEU A 488 -13.88 -29.85 -9.93
N HIS A 489 -13.65 -30.67 -10.95
CA HIS A 489 -14.59 -31.75 -11.34
C HIS A 489 -14.71 -32.78 -10.23
N THR A 490 -13.58 -33.23 -9.66
CA THR A 490 -13.57 -34.22 -8.57
C THR A 490 -14.37 -33.73 -7.36
N LEU A 491 -14.16 -32.47 -6.94
CA LEU A 491 -14.86 -31.87 -5.82
C LEU A 491 -16.35 -31.65 -6.13
N LEU A 492 -16.68 -31.10 -7.30
CA LEU A 492 -18.07 -30.90 -7.71
C LEU A 492 -18.84 -32.22 -7.76
N THR A 493 -18.28 -33.28 -8.36
CA THR A 493 -18.93 -34.59 -8.44
C THR A 493 -19.17 -35.18 -7.05
N ASP A 494 -18.20 -35.09 -6.12
CA ASP A 494 -18.38 -35.57 -4.75
C ASP A 494 -19.46 -34.77 -4.01
N ARG A 495 -19.39 -33.43 -4.02
CA ARG A 495 -20.36 -32.58 -3.33
C ARG A 495 -21.76 -32.68 -3.94
N SER A 496 -21.85 -32.79 -5.27
CA SER A 496 -23.10 -33.04 -6.01
C SER A 496 -23.79 -34.33 -5.56
N LYS A 497 -23.05 -35.45 -5.46
CA LYS A 497 -23.58 -36.73 -4.96
C LYS A 497 -24.01 -36.67 -3.49
N ARG A 498 -23.26 -35.95 -2.65
CA ARG A 498 -23.63 -35.72 -1.25
C ARG A 498 -24.91 -34.88 -1.15
N LEU A 499 -25.06 -33.87 -1.99
CA LEU A 499 -26.26 -33.03 -2.04
C LEU A 499 -27.48 -33.87 -2.41
N GLU A 500 -27.39 -34.64 -3.51
CA GLU A 500 -28.46 -35.55 -3.93
C GLU A 500 -28.87 -36.50 -2.80
N SER A 501 -27.88 -37.13 -2.15
CA SER A 501 -28.12 -38.09 -1.07
C SER A 501 -28.84 -37.43 0.13
N ASN A 502 -28.43 -36.22 0.52
CA ASN A 502 -29.07 -35.49 1.62
C ASN A 502 -30.48 -35.03 1.25
N LEU A 503 -30.71 -34.53 0.03
CA LEU A 503 -32.03 -34.16 -0.46
C LEU A 503 -32.99 -35.37 -0.47
N GLN A 504 -32.53 -36.53 -0.91
CA GLN A 504 -33.30 -37.77 -0.89
C GLN A 504 -33.66 -38.19 0.55
N LEU A 505 -32.71 -38.11 1.49
CA LEU A 505 -32.97 -38.43 2.90
C LEU A 505 -33.98 -37.47 3.54
N MET A 506 -33.94 -36.18 3.19
CA MET A 506 -34.93 -35.19 3.62
C MET A 506 -36.32 -35.51 3.07
N HIS A 507 -36.42 -35.79 1.77
CA HIS A 507 -37.68 -36.17 1.13
C HIS A 507 -38.30 -37.43 1.75
N MET A 508 -37.46 -38.40 2.15
CA MET A 508 -37.90 -39.62 2.86
C MET A 508 -38.23 -39.41 4.36
N GLY A 509 -38.10 -38.20 4.90
CA GLY A 509 -38.35 -37.89 6.31
C GLY A 509 -37.35 -38.55 7.29
N LYS A 510 -36.18 -38.98 6.81
CA LYS A 510 -35.17 -39.72 7.57
C LYS A 510 -34.06 -38.85 8.16
N MET A 511 -34.03 -37.56 7.84
CA MET A 511 -33.06 -36.60 8.37
C MET A 511 -33.56 -36.07 9.73
N GLN A 512 -33.21 -36.76 10.82
CA GLN A 512 -33.77 -36.53 12.17
C GLN A 512 -32.77 -36.00 13.21
N ASN A 513 -31.52 -35.70 12.83
CA ASN A 513 -30.47 -35.29 13.76
C ASN A 513 -30.03 -33.83 13.55
N ILE A 514 -29.79 -33.11 14.66
CA ILE A 514 -29.26 -31.73 14.69
C ILE A 514 -27.95 -31.61 13.87
N ASN A 515 -27.07 -32.62 13.95
CA ASN A 515 -25.82 -32.67 13.18
C ASN A 515 -26.01 -32.78 11.66
N GLY A 516 -27.16 -33.24 11.19
CA GLY A 516 -27.44 -33.31 9.75
C GLY A 516 -27.64 -31.93 9.12
N GLY A 517 -28.22 -30.98 9.86
CA GLY A 517 -28.41 -29.61 9.41
C GLY A 517 -27.08 -28.88 9.23
N GLU A 518 -26.16 -29.01 10.19
CA GLU A 518 -24.82 -28.41 10.14
C GLU A 518 -23.98 -28.97 8.98
N GLN A 519 -24.05 -30.28 8.74
CA GLN A 519 -23.40 -30.92 7.59
C GLN A 519 -23.95 -30.42 6.25
N LEU A 520 -25.26 -30.15 6.18
CA LEU A 520 -25.90 -29.63 4.98
C LEU A 520 -25.52 -28.16 4.73
N VAL A 521 -25.45 -27.33 5.78
CA VAL A 521 -24.95 -25.94 5.68
C VAL A 521 -23.50 -25.92 5.19
N THR A 522 -22.65 -26.76 5.78
CA THR A 522 -21.24 -26.91 5.37
C THR A 522 -21.13 -27.32 3.89
N LEU A 523 -22.00 -28.24 3.45
CA LEU A 523 -22.06 -28.68 2.05
C LEU A 523 -22.53 -27.57 1.11
N PHE A 524 -23.52 -26.76 1.52
CA PHE A 524 -23.97 -25.62 0.73
C PHE A 524 -22.88 -24.57 0.56
N GLU A 525 -22.15 -24.25 1.63
CA GLU A 525 -21.00 -23.34 1.56
C GLU A 525 -19.87 -23.91 0.68
N ASP A 526 -19.54 -25.21 0.79
CA ASP A 526 -18.56 -25.85 -0.09
C ASP A 526 -18.96 -25.71 -1.56
N LEU A 527 -20.21 -26.03 -1.90
CA LEU A 527 -20.74 -25.89 -3.26
C LEU A 527 -20.71 -24.43 -3.72
N HIS A 528 -21.11 -23.49 -2.86
CA HIS A 528 -21.07 -22.06 -3.15
C HIS A 528 -19.66 -21.62 -3.57
N TRP A 529 -18.64 -21.91 -2.76
CA TRP A 529 -17.25 -21.56 -3.07
C TRP A 529 -16.72 -22.24 -4.33
N ILE A 530 -16.97 -23.55 -4.51
CA ILE A 530 -16.50 -24.27 -5.70
C ILE A 530 -17.14 -23.70 -6.96
N LEU A 531 -18.44 -23.38 -6.95
CA LEU A 531 -19.14 -22.81 -8.09
C LEU A 531 -18.67 -21.38 -8.40
N MET A 532 -18.42 -20.55 -7.39
CA MET A 532 -17.83 -19.22 -7.58
C MET A 532 -16.44 -19.28 -8.22
N ILE A 533 -15.57 -20.14 -7.72
CA ILE A 533 -14.22 -20.37 -8.28
C ILE A 533 -14.32 -20.91 -9.71
N THR A 534 -15.24 -21.85 -9.96
CA THR A 534 -15.47 -22.43 -11.28
C THR A 534 -15.92 -21.37 -12.27
N GLY A 535 -16.83 -20.46 -11.89
CA GLY A 535 -17.30 -19.37 -12.74
C GLY A 535 -16.17 -18.44 -13.21
N HIS A 536 -15.33 -18.00 -12.27
CA HIS A 536 -14.19 -17.14 -12.59
C HIS A 536 -13.07 -17.86 -13.33
N PHE A 537 -13.02 -19.20 -13.26
CA PHE A 537 -12.11 -20.02 -14.04
C PHE A 537 -12.58 -20.14 -15.51
N ILE A 538 -13.84 -20.54 -15.72
CA ILE A 538 -14.38 -20.87 -17.06
C ILE A 538 -14.73 -19.65 -17.93
N ALA A 539 -14.89 -18.46 -17.35
CA ALA A 539 -15.30 -17.27 -18.09
C ALA A 539 -14.55 -16.02 -17.63
N LEU A 540 -14.39 -15.06 -18.55
CA LEU A 540 -13.95 -13.70 -18.25
C LEU A 540 -15.19 -12.82 -18.08
N ASP A 541 -15.56 -12.55 -16.83
CA ASP A 541 -16.54 -11.51 -16.50
C ASP A 541 -15.78 -10.19 -16.27
N CYS A 542 -15.59 -9.44 -17.35
CA CYS A 542 -15.04 -8.09 -17.24
C CYS A 542 -16.11 -7.14 -16.68
N THR A 543 -15.66 -6.02 -16.12
CA THR A 543 -16.47 -4.93 -15.53
C THR A 543 -17.81 -4.70 -16.22
N GLU A 544 -18.84 -4.33 -15.43
CA GLU A 544 -20.21 -4.07 -15.91
C GLU A 544 -20.25 -3.37 -17.28
N GLY A 545 -20.71 -4.10 -18.31
CA GLY A 545 -20.91 -3.57 -19.67
C GLY A 545 -20.03 -4.18 -20.76
N GLU A 546 -19.02 -4.99 -20.41
CA GLU A 546 -18.25 -5.77 -21.39
C GLU A 546 -18.91 -7.12 -21.72
N THR A 547 -18.54 -7.72 -22.87
CA THR A 547 -19.06 -9.03 -23.27
C THR A 547 -18.29 -10.13 -22.56
N VAL A 548 -19.00 -11.01 -21.84
CA VAL A 548 -18.41 -12.19 -21.22
C VAL A 548 -17.85 -13.11 -22.33
N THR A 549 -16.59 -13.53 -22.21
CA THR A 549 -15.93 -14.37 -23.23
C THR A 549 -15.30 -15.62 -22.63
N ILE A 550 -15.08 -16.63 -23.49
CA ILE A 550 -14.31 -17.82 -23.14
C ILE A 550 -12.82 -17.44 -23.13
N PRO A 551 -12.10 -17.69 -22.02
CA PRO A 551 -10.66 -17.43 -21.95
C PRO A 551 -9.89 -18.22 -23.01
N THR A 552 -8.91 -17.61 -23.66
CA THR A 552 -8.13 -18.22 -24.75
C THR A 552 -7.38 -19.47 -24.29
N GLU A 553 -6.85 -19.48 -23.06
CA GLU A 553 -6.16 -20.65 -22.51
C GLU A 553 -7.07 -21.89 -22.43
N LEU A 554 -8.37 -21.69 -22.19
CA LEU A 554 -9.34 -22.79 -22.13
C LEU A 554 -9.74 -23.27 -23.51
N VAL A 555 -9.83 -22.37 -24.49
CA VAL A 555 -10.05 -22.74 -25.90
C VAL A 555 -8.89 -23.60 -26.39
N GLU A 556 -7.66 -23.15 -26.20
CA GLU A 556 -6.45 -23.90 -26.56
C GLU A 556 -6.40 -25.26 -25.87
N TYR A 557 -6.73 -25.31 -24.58
CA TYR A 557 -6.77 -26.56 -23.81
C TYR A 557 -7.84 -27.53 -24.33
N SER A 558 -9.06 -27.06 -24.59
CA SER A 558 -10.16 -27.90 -25.11
C SER A 558 -9.83 -28.48 -26.49
N VAL A 559 -9.26 -27.66 -27.39
CA VAL A 559 -8.81 -28.10 -28.71
C VAL A 559 -7.70 -29.16 -28.57
N ALA A 560 -6.74 -28.95 -27.67
CA ALA A 560 -5.63 -29.88 -27.45
C ALA A 560 -6.04 -31.25 -26.87
N GLN A 561 -7.16 -31.32 -26.13
CA GLN A 561 -7.67 -32.58 -25.56
C GLN A 561 -8.17 -33.56 -26.62
N ASN A 562 -8.64 -33.06 -27.78
CA ASN A 562 -9.23 -33.88 -28.84
C ASN A 562 -10.31 -34.86 -28.33
N ALA A 563 -11.19 -34.35 -27.47
CA ALA A 563 -12.25 -35.13 -26.83
C ALA A 563 -13.33 -35.60 -27.81
N ASN A 564 -14.05 -36.66 -27.46
CA ASN A 564 -15.17 -37.16 -28.25
C ASN A 564 -16.40 -36.27 -28.04
N VAL A 565 -16.83 -35.60 -29.11
CA VAL A 565 -17.97 -34.68 -29.11
C VAL A 565 -19.28 -35.39 -28.70
N ASP A 566 -19.55 -36.58 -29.23
CA ASP A 566 -20.77 -37.35 -28.93
C ASP A 566 -20.80 -37.82 -27.48
N ALA A 567 -19.67 -38.32 -26.97
CA ALA A 567 -19.54 -38.68 -25.56
C ALA A 567 -19.75 -37.46 -24.65
N SER A 568 -19.17 -36.31 -25.03
CA SER A 568 -19.27 -35.08 -24.25
C SER A 568 -20.69 -34.51 -24.23
N LEU A 569 -21.41 -34.56 -25.35
CA LEU A 569 -22.81 -34.16 -25.42
C LEU A 569 -23.69 -35.05 -24.56
N ARG A 570 -23.53 -36.39 -24.63
CA ARG A 570 -24.28 -37.33 -23.80
C ARG A 570 -24.04 -37.10 -22.31
N TYR A 571 -22.79 -36.80 -21.92
CA TYR A 571 -22.46 -36.47 -20.53
C TYR A 571 -23.13 -35.16 -20.08
N LEU A 572 -23.08 -34.13 -20.94
CA LEU A 572 -23.64 -32.81 -20.69
C LEU A 572 -25.16 -32.85 -20.46
N VAL A 573 -25.90 -33.63 -21.26
CA VAL A 573 -27.35 -33.78 -21.11
C VAL A 573 -27.77 -34.79 -20.02
N GLY A 574 -26.79 -35.45 -19.37
CA GLY A 574 -27.05 -36.43 -18.31
C GLY A 574 -27.50 -37.80 -18.80
N GLU A 575 -27.35 -38.13 -20.09
CA GLU A 575 -27.62 -39.48 -20.62
C GLU A 575 -26.63 -40.53 -20.11
N THR A 576 -25.39 -40.11 -19.81
CA THR A 576 -24.34 -40.96 -19.26
C THR A 576 -23.61 -40.29 -18.12
N THR A 577 -23.14 -41.09 -17.16
CA THR A 577 -22.22 -40.67 -16.10
C THR A 577 -20.77 -41.07 -16.39
N SER A 578 -20.51 -41.76 -17.51
CA SER A 578 -19.14 -42.06 -17.95
C SER A 578 -18.43 -40.78 -18.37
N THR A 579 -17.21 -40.61 -17.88
CA THR A 579 -16.31 -39.49 -18.19
C THR A 579 -15.27 -39.86 -19.26
N ASP A 580 -15.41 -41.04 -19.88
CA ASP A 580 -14.46 -41.56 -20.86
C ASP A 580 -14.44 -40.68 -22.11
N ASN A 581 -13.28 -40.08 -22.38
CA ASN A 581 -13.04 -39.20 -23.53
C ASN A 581 -14.04 -38.02 -23.64
N VAL A 582 -14.53 -37.55 -22.50
CA VAL A 582 -15.33 -36.32 -22.40
C VAL A 582 -14.41 -35.12 -22.21
N ASP A 583 -14.70 -34.00 -22.86
CA ASP A 583 -13.99 -32.74 -22.67
C ASP A 583 -14.10 -32.26 -21.22
N ASP A 584 -12.97 -31.90 -20.62
CA ASP A 584 -12.89 -31.57 -19.20
C ASP A 584 -13.70 -30.32 -18.81
N ILE A 585 -13.85 -29.34 -19.70
CA ILE A 585 -14.68 -28.16 -19.44
C ILE A 585 -16.14 -28.56 -19.45
N LEU A 586 -16.55 -29.40 -20.40
CA LEU A 586 -17.90 -29.96 -20.44
C LEU A 586 -18.19 -30.90 -19.27
N LYS A 587 -17.17 -31.53 -18.65
CA LYS A 587 -17.34 -32.26 -17.39
C LYS A 587 -17.82 -31.35 -16.26
N LEU A 588 -17.21 -30.17 -16.13
CA LEU A 588 -17.59 -29.16 -15.14
C LEU A 588 -19.00 -28.65 -15.39
N VAL A 589 -19.30 -28.23 -16.63
CA VAL A 589 -20.63 -27.73 -17.00
C VAL A 589 -21.71 -28.79 -16.76
N GLY A 590 -21.44 -30.06 -17.10
CA GLY A 590 -22.36 -31.15 -16.84
C GLY A 590 -22.68 -31.33 -15.35
N GLU A 591 -21.70 -31.20 -14.45
CA GLU A 591 -21.96 -31.24 -13.00
C GLU A 591 -22.74 -30.01 -12.51
N ILE A 592 -22.44 -28.82 -13.03
CA ILE A 592 -23.19 -27.60 -12.70
C ILE A 592 -24.68 -27.77 -13.07
N LEU A 593 -24.97 -28.30 -14.26
CA LEU A 593 -26.34 -28.57 -14.70
C LEU A 593 -27.03 -29.64 -13.84
N ARG A 594 -26.31 -30.65 -13.35
CA ARG A 594 -26.87 -31.65 -12.42
C ARG A 594 -27.23 -31.03 -11.08
N ILE A 595 -26.35 -30.20 -10.51
CA ILE A 595 -26.63 -29.49 -9.26
C ILE A 595 -27.88 -28.62 -9.41
N SER A 596 -28.01 -27.90 -10.54
CA SER A 596 -29.23 -27.14 -10.86
C SER A 596 -30.47 -28.03 -11.00
N SER A 597 -30.34 -29.23 -11.60
CA SER A 597 -31.45 -30.18 -11.66
C SER A 597 -31.89 -30.68 -10.28
N TYR A 598 -30.94 -30.87 -9.35
CA TYR A 598 -31.23 -31.27 -7.98
C TYR A 598 -31.91 -30.14 -7.19
N GLU A 599 -31.54 -28.88 -7.45
CA GLU A 599 -32.27 -27.72 -6.94
C GLU A 599 -33.73 -27.74 -7.40
N CYS A 600 -33.97 -27.85 -8.72
CA CYS A 600 -35.33 -27.90 -9.27
C CYS A 600 -36.13 -29.05 -8.65
N ALA A 601 -35.56 -30.25 -8.57
CA ALA A 601 -36.22 -31.40 -7.96
C ALA A 601 -36.52 -31.20 -6.46
N ALA A 602 -35.63 -30.55 -5.71
CA ALA A 602 -35.86 -30.23 -4.31
C ALA A 602 -37.01 -29.23 -4.13
N LEU A 603 -37.09 -28.20 -4.99
CA LEU A 603 -38.17 -27.22 -4.98
C LEU A 603 -39.52 -27.87 -5.32
N GLU A 604 -39.56 -28.72 -6.34
CA GLU A 604 -40.75 -29.50 -6.72
C GLU A 604 -41.20 -30.46 -5.60
N ALA A 605 -40.25 -31.01 -4.84
CA ALA A 605 -40.50 -31.86 -3.69
C ALA A 605 -40.92 -31.10 -2.42
N GLY A 606 -41.06 -29.77 -2.47
CA GLY A 606 -41.46 -28.94 -1.34
C GLY A 606 -40.36 -28.67 -0.30
N LEU A 607 -39.09 -28.88 -0.65
CA LEU A 607 -37.93 -28.68 0.22
C LEU A 607 -37.37 -27.25 0.17
N ALA A 608 -38.12 -26.28 -0.36
CA ALA A 608 -37.65 -24.90 -0.54
C ALA A 608 -37.14 -24.24 0.76
N ALA A 609 -37.78 -24.53 1.90
CA ALA A 609 -37.38 -23.98 3.19
C ALA A 609 -36.05 -24.55 3.73
N ALA A 610 -35.56 -25.65 3.16
CA ALA A 610 -34.32 -26.31 3.57
C ALA A 610 -33.17 -26.10 2.57
N TYR A 611 -33.44 -25.49 1.42
CA TYR A 611 -32.43 -25.21 0.39
C TYR A 611 -31.76 -23.85 0.63
N SER A 612 -30.47 -23.72 0.33
CA SER A 612 -29.73 -22.47 0.52
C SER A 612 -30.06 -21.46 -0.60
N PRO A 613 -30.64 -20.28 -0.28
CA PRO A 613 -30.89 -19.24 -1.28
C PRO A 613 -29.59 -18.66 -1.86
N GLU A 614 -28.49 -18.65 -1.09
CA GLU A 614 -27.20 -18.17 -1.56
C GLU A 614 -26.59 -19.11 -2.62
N LEU A 615 -26.76 -20.43 -2.41
CA LEU A 615 -26.35 -21.42 -3.42
C LEU A 615 -27.17 -21.25 -4.71
N SER A 616 -28.50 -21.08 -4.59
CA SER A 616 -29.39 -20.79 -5.73
C SER A 616 -28.96 -19.53 -6.49
N ALA A 617 -28.62 -18.46 -5.76
CA ALA A 617 -28.16 -17.20 -6.33
C ALA A 617 -26.83 -17.37 -7.07
N THR A 618 -25.93 -18.20 -6.53
CA THR A 618 -24.63 -18.54 -7.14
C THR A 618 -24.78 -19.39 -8.40
N LEU A 619 -25.63 -20.40 -8.37
CA LEU A 619 -25.96 -21.21 -9.56
C LEU A 619 -26.57 -20.34 -10.66
N SER A 620 -27.50 -19.46 -10.32
CA SER A 620 -28.13 -18.54 -11.26
C SER A 620 -27.11 -17.58 -11.89
N TRP A 621 -26.21 -17.03 -11.08
CA TRP A 621 -25.09 -16.19 -11.55
C TRP A 621 -24.17 -16.96 -12.49
N LEU A 622 -23.77 -18.18 -12.13
CA LEU A 622 -22.87 -19.01 -12.94
C LEU A 622 -23.51 -19.41 -14.28
N LEU A 623 -24.78 -19.80 -14.29
CA LEU A 623 -25.51 -20.14 -15.51
C LEU A 623 -25.70 -18.91 -16.42
N LYS A 624 -25.88 -17.72 -15.85
CA LYS A 624 -25.89 -16.46 -16.60
C LYS A 624 -24.54 -16.20 -17.27
N ILE A 625 -23.43 -16.35 -16.53
CA ILE A 625 -22.08 -16.19 -17.08
C ILE A 625 -21.81 -17.22 -18.18
N TRP A 626 -22.11 -18.49 -17.91
CA TRP A 626 -21.91 -19.58 -18.86
C TRP A 626 -22.72 -19.36 -20.14
N SER A 627 -24.01 -19.02 -20.04
CA SER A 627 -24.84 -18.77 -21.22
C SER A 627 -24.32 -17.60 -22.07
N ASN A 628 -23.88 -16.51 -21.43
CA ASN A 628 -23.33 -15.36 -22.12
C ASN A 628 -21.99 -15.66 -22.82
N ALA A 629 -21.13 -16.51 -22.24
CA ALA A 629 -19.84 -16.84 -22.84
C ALA A 629 -19.92 -17.98 -23.86
N TYR A 630 -20.68 -19.04 -23.57
CA TYR A 630 -20.64 -20.31 -24.30
C TYR A 630 -21.82 -20.53 -25.25
N LEU A 631 -22.94 -19.81 -25.09
CA LEU A 631 -24.13 -19.96 -25.95
C LEU A 631 -24.34 -18.77 -26.90
N THR A 632 -23.98 -17.54 -26.49
CA THR A 632 -24.11 -16.33 -27.31
C THR A 632 -22.81 -15.96 -28.04
N LEU A 633 -22.29 -16.88 -28.86
CA LEU A 633 -21.09 -16.64 -29.67
C LEU A 633 -21.36 -15.57 -30.74
N GLN A 634 -20.62 -14.46 -30.72
CA GLN A 634 -20.68 -13.46 -31.80
C GLN A 634 -19.81 -13.87 -33.01
N PRO A 635 -20.32 -13.71 -34.25
CA PRO A 635 -19.70 -14.27 -35.45
C PRO A 635 -18.28 -13.79 -35.86
N PRO A 636 -17.76 -12.58 -35.52
CA PRO A 636 -16.41 -12.21 -35.97
C PRO A 636 -15.28 -12.95 -35.22
N ASN A 637 -15.52 -13.46 -34.01
CA ASN A 637 -14.50 -14.18 -33.21
C ASN A 637 -14.38 -15.68 -33.56
N CYS A 638 -15.26 -16.21 -34.41
CA CYS A 638 -15.24 -17.62 -34.82
C CYS A 638 -14.24 -17.96 -35.93
N SER A 639 -13.61 -16.96 -36.57
CA SER A 639 -12.72 -17.23 -37.71
C SER A 639 -11.37 -17.84 -37.33
N GLU A 640 -10.95 -17.75 -36.06
CA GLU A 640 -9.73 -18.39 -35.56
C GLU A 640 -9.99 -19.70 -34.79
N VAL A 641 -11.25 -20.00 -34.44
CA VAL A 641 -11.62 -21.14 -33.56
C VAL A 641 -12.11 -22.38 -34.35
N LEU A 642 -12.22 -22.30 -35.68
CA LEU A 642 -12.71 -23.39 -36.54
C LEU A 642 -11.66 -23.89 -37.57
N LEU A 643 -10.42 -24.11 -37.14
CA LEU A 643 -9.45 -24.90 -37.87
C LEU A 643 -8.84 -26.02 -37.03
#